data_AF-A0A976IC43-F1
#
_entry.id   AF-A0A976IC43-F1
#
_cell.length_a   1.000
_cell.length_b   1.000
_cell.length_c   1.000
_cell.angle_alpha   90.00
_cell.angle_beta   90.00
_cell.angle_gamma   90.00
#
_symmetry.space_group_name_H-M   'P 1'
#
loop_
_entity.id
_entity.type
_entity.pdbx_description
1 polymer ?
#
loop_
_entity_poly.entity_id
_entity_poly.type
_entity_poly.pdbx_seq_one_letter_code
_entity_poly.pdbx_strand_id
1 'polypeptide(L)'
;MPLLAKLQRYSRRQFVVALICIVSCLGIIGQIQVLPVLAVLFLPVFIFFRWVSRQQQHHGATDREIEQIFQIFLGGALVFWVLALLSQLLMFLILVSISASNNWNSVENEGQKHSANGRPELVTGLKLGTAIFNLSIDKPVGYFTIVFATYFIVKAFVEEYLKYWIVQGSCCYEISKGSCWKRQICRYCSTNSESKPAFSVLKQRQQRHGALQGMMCHPSRLLFYRRPHANHAFVVFLAVMAGALGFSFMENTLVALFASTFHDQIKIAILRSLSNAPLHCICGGITGVRMAERLLAHRHGSSEFSGANAAKKDLGRWCTKIRVIFPAVLVHTIYVTQLFVLMTLVPEQVKAANWIVYHVVVPSVLISIVLVSSFIQLRRKLHMMENKMNETHYMHVAVDLESGELLGAVNGDFDEDMNIFRNENDVTDSEAESSGPNSSRKVSVTTKIEKNHGINSAGSERGGNVQPELEKSSTLSRSFFSHCNQKRLYLEVQEAKMHFESLNKSADMAYSIADGDKSVQGVDSNGILTGRWKTGLFGFTESIVPNGIMSCCCPGLVVAQMVTRLGLMPFYHVLIIFCALYVVALTAVMTRIDFFNFLFWLCAMISVLCMTRLRWRIRTLFSLPGSHAEDFAFSLFCGCCSIAQMATHVESYQPGMFAFAPRSTLPGYSAC
;
A
#
# COMPACT_ATOMS: atom_id res chain seq x y z
N MET A 1 7.73 9.90 36.47
CA MET A 1 8.78 9.28 35.61
C MET A 1 8.72 7.74 35.50
N PRO A 2 8.60 6.91 36.57
CA PRO A 2 8.63 5.44 36.43
C PRO A 2 7.38 4.82 35.76
N LEU A 3 6.25 5.53 35.74
CA LEU A 3 5.01 5.11 35.07
C LEU A 3 5.12 5.18 33.54
N LEU A 4 5.89 6.15 33.00
CA LEU A 4 6.10 6.33 31.57
C LEU A 4 6.96 5.17 31.00
N ALA A 5 7.95 4.72 31.76
CA ALA A 5 8.76 3.53 31.43
C ALA A 5 7.98 2.20 31.53
N LYS A 6 6.86 2.17 32.26
CA LYS A 6 5.91 1.04 32.26
C LYS A 6 4.97 1.08 31.06
N LEU A 7 4.55 2.26 30.59
CA LEU A 7 3.73 2.43 29.39
C LEU A 7 4.50 2.17 28.09
N GLN A 8 5.80 2.52 28.03
CA GLN A 8 6.68 2.16 26.91
C GLN A 8 6.85 0.64 26.71
N ARG A 9 6.62 -0.15 27.77
CA ARG A 9 6.69 -1.61 27.74
C ARG A 9 5.51 -2.28 27.02
N TYR A 10 4.42 -1.55 26.76
CA TYR A 10 3.19 -2.11 26.19
C TYR A 10 3.27 -2.32 24.66
N SER A 11 3.98 -1.46 23.93
CA SER A 11 4.15 -1.57 22.46
C SER A 11 5.01 -2.77 22.04
N ARG A 12 6.13 -3.03 22.76
CA ARG A 12 6.98 -4.20 22.50
C ARG A 12 6.26 -5.53 22.71
N ARG A 13 5.35 -5.60 23.70
CA ARG A 13 4.56 -6.80 23.96
C ARG A 13 3.58 -7.08 22.82
N GLN A 14 2.97 -6.06 22.22
CA GLN A 14 2.08 -6.26 21.08
C GLN A 14 2.80 -6.80 19.84
N PHE A 15 4.03 -6.36 19.58
CA PHE A 15 4.87 -6.92 18.50
C PHE A 15 5.17 -8.41 18.73
N VAL A 16 5.64 -8.74 19.94
CA VAL A 16 5.95 -10.14 20.31
C VAL A 16 4.70 -11.00 20.29
N VAL A 17 3.57 -10.50 20.78
CA VAL A 17 2.29 -11.22 20.76
C VAL A 17 1.78 -11.40 19.33
N ALA A 18 1.84 -10.38 18.45
CA ALA A 18 1.42 -10.53 17.06
C ALA A 18 2.31 -11.51 16.29
N LEU A 19 3.63 -11.45 16.50
CA LEU A 19 4.59 -12.39 15.91
C LEU A 19 4.32 -13.82 16.41
N ILE A 20 4.14 -14.00 17.73
CA ILE A 20 3.78 -15.28 18.33
C ILE A 20 2.45 -15.76 17.79
N CYS A 21 1.41 -14.92 17.70
CA CYS A 21 0.11 -15.31 17.15
C CYS A 21 0.23 -15.75 15.69
N ILE A 22 0.99 -15.06 14.85
CA ILE A 22 1.21 -15.45 13.44
C ILE A 22 1.96 -16.80 13.39
N VAL A 23 3.05 -16.93 14.14
CA VAL A 23 3.86 -18.16 14.21
C VAL A 23 3.04 -19.32 14.79
N SER A 24 2.22 -19.08 15.80
CA SER A 24 1.31 -20.06 16.42
C SER A 24 0.16 -20.42 15.48
N CYS A 25 -0.45 -19.48 14.76
CA CYS A 25 -1.46 -19.79 13.74
C CYS A 25 -0.87 -20.69 12.64
N LEU A 26 0.34 -20.37 12.17
CA LEU A 26 1.04 -21.19 11.18
C LEU A 26 1.44 -22.57 11.74
N GLY A 27 1.79 -22.64 13.03
CA GLY A 27 2.04 -23.91 13.72
C GLY A 27 0.77 -24.76 13.95
N ILE A 28 -0.35 -24.12 14.30
CA ILE A 28 -1.66 -24.77 14.54
C ILE A 28 -2.24 -25.37 13.25
N ILE A 29 -1.90 -24.83 12.07
CA ILE A 29 -2.25 -25.41 10.76
C ILE A 29 -1.56 -26.78 10.50
N GLY A 30 -0.78 -27.29 11.46
CA GLY A 30 -0.40 -28.71 11.52
C GLY A 30 0.97 -29.02 10.94
N GLN A 31 1.78 -28.02 10.63
CA GLN A 31 3.15 -28.22 10.16
C GLN A 31 4.17 -27.63 11.14
N ILE A 32 4.40 -28.31 12.26
CA ILE A 32 5.51 -27.97 13.18
C ILE A 32 6.85 -27.91 12.42
N GLN A 33 6.99 -28.71 11.37
CA GLN A 33 8.15 -28.70 10.47
C GLN A 33 8.37 -27.35 9.76
N VAL A 34 7.36 -26.49 9.63
CA VAL A 34 7.53 -25.16 9.01
C VAL A 34 8.17 -24.15 9.96
N LEU A 35 8.16 -24.40 11.27
CA LEU A 35 8.64 -23.46 12.27
C LEU A 35 10.11 -23.04 12.07
N PRO A 36 11.07 -23.96 11.79
CA PRO A 36 12.45 -23.59 11.49
C PRO A 36 12.59 -22.76 10.20
N VAL A 37 11.78 -23.05 9.17
CA VAL A 37 11.77 -22.29 7.90
C VAL A 37 11.35 -20.84 8.17
N LEU A 38 10.26 -20.65 8.92
CA LEU A 38 9.81 -19.32 9.33
C LEU A 38 10.82 -18.60 10.21
N ALA A 39 11.48 -19.31 11.14
CA ALA A 39 12.50 -18.71 12.00
C ALA A 39 13.66 -18.11 11.19
N VAL A 40 14.14 -18.81 10.16
CA VAL A 40 15.15 -18.29 9.21
C VAL A 40 14.63 -17.04 8.49
N LEU A 41 13.40 -17.08 7.98
CA LEU A 41 12.79 -15.98 7.24
C LEU A 41 12.49 -14.75 8.09
N PHE A 42 12.24 -14.93 9.40
CA PHE A 42 12.01 -13.85 10.35
C PHE A 42 13.31 -13.18 10.82
N LEU A 43 14.47 -13.81 10.64
CA LEU A 43 15.75 -13.26 11.13
C LEU A 43 16.05 -11.84 10.57
N PRO A 44 15.91 -11.56 9.26
CA PRO A 44 16.05 -10.19 8.73
C PRO A 44 15.06 -9.19 9.33
N VAL A 45 13.81 -9.62 9.56
CA VAL A 45 12.75 -8.80 10.19
C VAL A 45 13.15 -8.41 11.62
N PHE A 46 13.62 -9.39 12.39
CA PHE A 46 14.07 -9.18 13.76
C PHE A 46 15.28 -8.23 13.82
N ILE A 47 16.28 -8.44 12.95
CA ILE A 47 17.46 -7.57 12.86
C ILE A 47 17.04 -6.13 12.53
N PHE A 48 16.15 -5.94 11.56
CA PHE A 48 15.65 -4.63 11.17
C PHE A 48 14.95 -3.90 12.33
N PHE A 49 13.98 -4.53 12.99
CA PHE A 49 13.25 -3.87 14.09
C PHE A 49 14.13 -3.66 15.33
N ARG A 50 15.10 -4.53 15.59
CA ARG A 50 16.12 -4.31 16.62
C ARG A 50 17.00 -3.10 16.28
N TRP A 51 17.37 -2.94 15.01
CA TRP A 51 18.11 -1.77 14.53
C TRP A 51 17.27 -0.49 14.62
N VAL A 52 16.01 -0.48 14.16
CA VAL A 52 15.07 0.65 14.31
C VAL A 52 14.92 1.05 15.77
N SER A 53 14.81 0.08 16.68
CA SER A 53 14.71 0.35 18.13
C SER A 53 15.98 1.01 18.70
N ARG A 54 17.17 0.73 18.13
CA ARG A 54 18.40 1.45 18.50
C ARG A 54 18.41 2.86 17.91
N GLN A 55 17.99 3.00 16.66
CA GLN A 55 17.89 4.31 16.00
C GLN A 55 16.88 5.23 16.69
N GLN A 56 15.85 4.66 17.32
CA GLN A 56 14.92 5.39 18.17
C GLN A 56 15.63 6.21 19.25
N GLN A 57 16.68 5.64 19.86
CA GLN A 57 17.42 6.28 20.95
C GLN A 57 18.31 7.42 20.44
N HIS A 58 18.78 7.34 19.19
CA HIS A 58 19.67 8.35 18.60
C HIS A 58 18.92 9.48 17.90
N HIS A 59 17.87 9.17 17.14
CA HIS A 59 17.14 10.15 16.32
C HIS A 59 15.80 10.55 16.95
N GLY A 60 15.50 10.18 18.19
CA GLY A 60 14.29 10.60 18.89
C GLY A 60 12.99 10.16 18.20
N ALA A 61 12.97 9.00 17.53
CA ALA A 61 11.74 8.47 16.97
C ALA A 61 10.77 8.11 18.10
N THR A 62 9.51 8.49 17.95
CA THR A 62 8.47 8.24 18.95
C THR A 62 7.98 6.80 18.86
N ASP A 63 7.48 6.23 19.96
CA ASP A 63 6.92 4.87 19.95
C ASP A 63 5.76 4.71 18.94
N ARG A 64 5.01 5.81 18.70
CA ARG A 64 3.94 5.86 17.70
C ARG A 64 4.48 5.74 16.28
N GLU A 65 5.61 6.36 15.96
CA GLU A 65 6.24 6.22 14.65
C GLU A 65 6.75 4.79 14.43
N ILE A 66 7.26 4.13 15.47
CA ILE A 66 7.64 2.71 15.39
C ILE A 66 6.41 1.83 15.17
N GLU A 67 5.31 2.09 15.87
CA GLU A 67 4.04 1.40 15.66
C GLU A 67 3.57 1.56 14.20
N GLN A 68 3.72 2.76 13.63
CA GLN A 68 3.42 3.02 12.22
C GLN A 68 4.35 2.27 11.28
N ILE A 69 5.66 2.26 11.53
CA ILE A 69 6.65 1.49 10.75
C ILE A 69 6.26 0.00 10.76
N PHE A 70 5.80 -0.51 11.90
CA PHE A 70 5.31 -1.88 12.02
C PHE A 70 4.01 -2.12 11.24
N GLN A 71 3.05 -1.20 11.31
CA GLN A 71 1.83 -1.28 10.48
C GLN A 71 2.15 -1.27 8.98
N ILE A 72 3.18 -0.52 8.56
CA ILE A 72 3.64 -0.48 7.17
C ILE A 72 4.31 -1.81 6.79
N PHE A 73 5.09 -2.43 7.69
CA PHE A 73 5.58 -3.80 7.50
C PHE A 73 4.42 -4.79 7.29
N LEU A 74 3.38 -4.75 8.13
CA LEU A 74 2.20 -5.61 7.98
C LEU A 74 1.45 -5.34 6.67
N GLY A 75 1.33 -4.07 6.25
CA GLY A 75 0.76 -3.71 4.96
C GLY A 75 1.57 -4.26 3.78
N GLY A 76 2.91 -4.21 3.88
CA GLY A 76 3.84 -4.82 2.94
C GLY A 76 3.69 -6.34 2.87
N ALA A 77 3.53 -7.01 4.01
CA ALA A 77 3.33 -8.45 4.08
C ALA A 77 1.95 -8.85 3.51
N LEU A 78 0.86 -8.30 4.03
CA LEU A 78 -0.48 -8.83 3.75
C LEU A 78 -1.10 -8.27 2.47
N VAL A 79 -1.04 -6.95 2.27
CA VAL A 79 -1.78 -6.29 1.18
C VAL A 79 -0.93 -6.25 -0.09
N PHE A 80 0.34 -5.89 0.03
CA PHE A 80 1.18 -5.60 -1.13
C PHE A 80 1.58 -6.83 -1.89
N TRP A 81 1.91 -7.87 -1.16
CA TRP A 81 2.24 -9.15 -1.75
C TRP A 81 1.05 -9.68 -2.57
N VAL A 82 -0.18 -9.59 -2.07
CA VAL A 82 -1.39 -9.98 -2.81
C VAL A 82 -1.60 -9.12 -4.06
N LEU A 83 -1.48 -7.80 -3.95
CA LEU A 83 -1.63 -6.90 -5.11
C LEU A 83 -0.56 -7.16 -6.18
N ALA A 84 0.69 -7.38 -5.77
CA ALA A 84 1.78 -7.72 -6.68
C ALA A 84 1.54 -9.08 -7.36
N LEU A 85 1.07 -10.08 -6.62
CA LEU A 85 0.67 -11.37 -7.20
C LEU A 85 -0.43 -11.23 -8.24
N LEU A 86 -1.49 -10.48 -7.93
CA LEU A 86 -2.58 -10.26 -8.88
C LEU A 86 -2.07 -9.56 -10.15
N SER A 87 -1.19 -8.57 -9.98
CA SER A 87 -0.56 -7.90 -11.11
C SER A 87 0.35 -8.83 -11.92
N GLN A 88 1.12 -9.69 -11.26
CA GLN A 88 1.99 -10.66 -11.91
C GLN A 88 1.18 -11.72 -12.67
N LEU A 89 0.07 -12.19 -12.08
CA LEU A 89 -0.86 -13.12 -12.71
C LEU A 89 -1.49 -12.50 -13.96
N LEU A 90 -1.97 -11.26 -13.87
CA LEU A 90 -2.53 -10.55 -15.01
C LEU A 90 -1.50 -10.38 -16.14
N MET A 91 -0.28 -9.97 -15.79
CA MET A 91 0.81 -9.82 -16.77
C MET A 91 1.20 -11.15 -17.41
N PHE A 92 1.22 -12.24 -16.62
CA PHE A 92 1.47 -13.58 -17.14
C PHE A 92 0.36 -14.01 -18.11
N LEU A 93 -0.91 -13.78 -17.78
CA LEU A 93 -2.03 -14.07 -18.67
C LEU A 93 -1.94 -13.29 -19.98
N ILE A 94 -1.64 -11.98 -19.92
CA ILE A 94 -1.41 -11.15 -21.12
C ILE A 94 -0.27 -11.73 -21.95
N LEU A 95 0.81 -12.16 -21.31
CA LEU A 95 1.97 -12.71 -22.01
C LEU A 95 1.66 -14.05 -22.68
N VAL A 96 0.90 -14.92 -22.01
CA VAL A 96 0.40 -16.17 -22.57
C VAL A 96 -0.54 -15.88 -23.74
N SER A 97 -1.43 -14.89 -23.63
CA SER A 97 -2.33 -14.49 -24.73
C SER A 97 -1.58 -13.93 -25.93
N ILE A 98 -0.55 -13.10 -25.72
CA ILE A 98 0.31 -12.59 -26.81
C ILE A 98 1.09 -13.74 -27.46
N SER A 99 1.57 -14.70 -26.67
CA SER A 99 2.31 -15.85 -27.19
C SER A 99 1.40 -16.81 -27.95
N ALA A 100 0.18 -17.04 -27.45
CA ALA A 100 -0.83 -17.89 -28.07
C ALA A 100 -1.36 -17.27 -29.37
N SER A 101 -1.69 -15.98 -29.37
CA SER A 101 -2.13 -15.28 -30.59
C SER A 101 -1.06 -15.29 -31.68
N ASN A 102 0.20 -15.16 -31.31
CA ASN A 102 1.31 -15.21 -32.25
C ASN A 102 1.59 -16.60 -32.86
N ASN A 103 1.21 -17.68 -32.15
CA ASN A 103 1.53 -19.06 -32.55
C ASN A 103 0.27 -19.90 -32.80
N TRP A 104 -0.90 -19.26 -32.94
CA TRP A 104 -2.19 -19.94 -33.05
C TRP A 104 -2.21 -20.99 -34.18
N ASN A 105 -1.64 -20.65 -35.33
CA ASN A 105 -1.58 -21.52 -36.50
C ASN A 105 -0.78 -22.82 -36.25
N SER A 106 0.32 -22.74 -35.48
CA SER A 106 1.11 -23.94 -35.13
C SER A 106 0.38 -24.83 -34.13
N VAL A 107 -0.31 -24.22 -33.16
CA VAL A 107 -1.13 -24.94 -32.18
C VAL A 107 -2.31 -25.64 -32.84
N GLU A 108 -2.96 -24.99 -33.81
CA GLU A 108 -4.06 -25.58 -34.58
C GLU A 108 -3.60 -26.79 -35.41
N ASN A 109 -2.45 -26.67 -36.09
CA ASN A 109 -1.87 -27.77 -36.86
C ASN A 109 -1.48 -28.97 -35.99
N GLU A 110 -0.93 -28.73 -34.79
CA GLU A 110 -0.52 -29.80 -33.88
C GLU A 110 -1.72 -30.43 -33.14
N GLY A 111 -2.74 -29.61 -32.85
CA GLY A 111 -4.04 -30.06 -32.35
C GLY A 111 -4.76 -30.96 -33.34
N GLN A 112 -4.76 -30.65 -34.63
CA GLN A 112 -5.29 -31.53 -35.67
C GLN A 112 -4.52 -32.85 -35.74
N LYS A 113 -3.19 -32.81 -35.62
CA LYS A 113 -2.33 -34.00 -35.64
C LYS A 113 -2.57 -34.93 -34.43
N HIS A 114 -2.84 -34.37 -33.26
CA HIS A 114 -3.19 -35.14 -32.06
C HIS A 114 -4.64 -35.63 -32.05
N SER A 115 -5.58 -34.85 -32.60
CA SER A 115 -6.97 -35.27 -32.74
C SER A 115 -7.12 -36.48 -33.68
N ALA A 116 -6.20 -36.64 -34.64
CA ALA A 116 -6.16 -37.83 -35.50
C ALA A 116 -5.77 -39.13 -34.76
N ASN A 117 -5.15 -39.04 -33.57
CA ASN A 117 -4.65 -40.20 -32.82
C ASN A 117 -5.55 -40.68 -31.66
N GLY A 118 -6.77 -40.16 -31.54
CA GLY A 118 -7.90 -40.92 -30.96
C GLY A 118 -7.99 -41.12 -29.44
N ARG A 119 -7.20 -40.46 -28.58
CA ARG A 119 -7.48 -40.44 -27.11
C ARG A 119 -7.23 -39.07 -26.46
N PRO A 120 -8.24 -38.47 -25.81
CA PRO A 120 -8.04 -37.27 -25.01
C PRO A 120 -7.44 -37.64 -23.64
N GLU A 121 -6.14 -37.43 -23.47
CA GLU A 121 -5.49 -37.48 -22.16
C GLU A 121 -5.52 -36.07 -21.53
N LEU A 122 -6.04 -35.95 -20.31
CA LEU A 122 -6.19 -34.69 -19.60
C LEU A 122 -4.80 -34.14 -19.21
N VAL A 123 -4.31 -33.15 -19.96
CA VAL A 123 -2.99 -32.53 -19.73
C VAL A 123 -3.01 -31.69 -18.46
N THR A 124 -2.32 -32.15 -17.43
CA THR A 124 -2.12 -31.44 -16.15
C THR A 124 -1.17 -30.25 -16.34
N GLY A 125 -1.41 -29.12 -15.69
CA GLY A 125 -0.73 -27.83 -15.94
C GLY A 125 0.80 -27.80 -15.85
N LEU A 126 1.44 -28.76 -15.16
CA LEU A 126 2.90 -28.88 -15.14
C LEU A 126 3.45 -29.38 -16.50
N LYS A 127 2.72 -30.28 -17.17
CA LYS A 127 3.05 -30.72 -18.54
C LYS A 127 2.81 -29.62 -19.57
N LEU A 128 1.90 -28.68 -19.30
CA LEU A 128 1.64 -27.53 -20.18
C LEU A 128 2.86 -26.59 -20.24
N GLY A 129 3.53 -26.34 -19.11
CA GLY A 129 4.76 -25.55 -19.09
C GLY A 129 5.89 -26.19 -19.91
N THR A 130 6.08 -27.50 -19.76
CA THR A 130 7.05 -28.26 -20.56
C THR A 130 6.65 -28.33 -22.03
N ALA A 131 5.36 -28.45 -22.34
CA ALA A 131 4.85 -28.42 -23.71
C ALA A 131 5.03 -27.04 -24.37
N ILE A 132 4.84 -25.94 -23.63
CA ILE A 132 5.12 -24.58 -24.10
C ILE A 132 6.61 -24.37 -24.33
N PHE A 133 7.49 -24.95 -23.50
CA PHE A 133 8.94 -24.90 -23.70
C PHE A 133 9.43 -25.81 -24.85
N ASN A 134 8.73 -26.92 -25.10
CA ASN A 134 9.05 -27.89 -26.14
C ASN A 134 8.40 -27.57 -27.49
N LEU A 135 7.42 -26.66 -27.52
CA LEU A 135 7.02 -26.00 -28.75
C LEU A 135 8.28 -25.36 -29.32
N SER A 136 8.79 -25.92 -30.41
CA SER A 136 9.88 -25.39 -31.23
C SER A 136 9.39 -24.10 -31.86
N ILE A 137 9.33 -23.07 -31.04
CA ILE A 137 8.95 -21.75 -31.48
C ILE A 137 10.13 -21.27 -32.31
N ASP A 138 9.97 -21.25 -33.63
CA ASP A 138 10.89 -20.66 -34.63
C ASP A 138 11.05 -19.14 -34.46
N LYS A 139 11.02 -18.64 -33.22
CA LYS A 139 11.29 -17.25 -32.91
C LYS A 139 12.72 -17.12 -32.42
N PRO A 140 13.41 -16.05 -32.85
CA PRO A 140 14.77 -15.80 -32.38
C PRO A 140 14.76 -15.67 -30.86
N VAL A 141 15.83 -16.16 -30.21
CA VAL A 141 16.08 -16.01 -28.76
C VAL A 141 15.76 -14.59 -28.27
N GLY A 142 16.04 -13.58 -29.10
CA GLY A 142 15.73 -12.18 -28.83
C GLY A 142 14.25 -11.87 -28.52
N TYR A 143 13.29 -12.57 -29.14
CA TYR A 143 11.85 -12.37 -28.85
C TYR A 143 11.53 -12.72 -27.38
N PHE A 144 11.97 -13.89 -26.93
CA PHE A 144 11.78 -14.32 -25.55
C PHE A 144 12.55 -13.42 -24.58
N THR A 145 13.78 -13.04 -24.93
CA THR A 145 14.56 -12.09 -24.11
C THR A 145 13.81 -10.77 -23.92
N ILE A 146 13.22 -10.20 -24.97
CA ILE A 146 12.44 -8.94 -24.87
C ILE A 146 11.19 -9.13 -24.03
N VAL A 147 10.46 -10.22 -24.26
CA VAL A 147 9.24 -10.57 -23.52
C VAL A 147 9.51 -10.72 -22.03
N PHE A 148 10.52 -11.52 -21.65
CA PHE A 148 10.87 -11.73 -20.25
C PHE A 148 11.47 -10.48 -19.61
N ALA A 149 12.32 -9.73 -20.32
CA ALA A 149 12.84 -8.46 -19.83
C ALA A 149 11.70 -7.48 -19.54
N THR A 150 10.71 -7.38 -20.43
CA THR A 150 9.52 -6.54 -20.23
C THR A 150 8.73 -7.01 -19.01
N TYR A 151 8.51 -8.31 -18.84
CA TYR A 151 7.86 -8.87 -17.67
C TYR A 151 8.57 -8.49 -16.36
N PHE A 152 9.90 -8.62 -16.31
CA PHE A 152 10.68 -8.26 -15.11
C PHE A 152 10.71 -6.76 -14.83
N ILE A 153 10.73 -5.91 -15.87
CA ILE A 153 10.59 -4.46 -15.71
C ILE A 153 9.23 -4.12 -15.11
N VAL A 154 8.15 -4.70 -15.64
CA VAL A 154 6.80 -4.43 -15.14
C VAL A 154 6.63 -4.96 -13.71
N LYS A 155 7.12 -6.17 -13.42
CA LYS A 155 7.12 -6.74 -12.06
C LYS A 155 7.83 -5.80 -11.08
N ALA A 156 9.07 -5.41 -11.39
CA ALA A 156 9.85 -4.49 -10.56
C ALA A 156 9.16 -3.13 -10.40
N PHE A 157 8.58 -2.60 -11.48
CA PHE A 157 7.86 -1.33 -11.45
C PHE A 157 6.66 -1.39 -10.50
N VAL A 158 5.82 -2.43 -10.60
CA VAL A 158 4.63 -2.60 -9.75
C VAL A 158 5.04 -2.70 -8.28
N GLU A 159 6.07 -3.47 -7.97
CA GLU A 159 6.53 -3.66 -6.60
C GLU A 159 7.10 -2.38 -5.98
N GLU A 160 7.96 -1.66 -6.70
CA GLU A 160 8.49 -0.37 -6.22
C GLU A 160 7.41 0.71 -6.15
N TYR A 161 6.45 0.70 -7.07
CA TYR A 161 5.31 1.61 -7.04
C TYR A 161 4.42 1.35 -5.82
N LEU A 162 4.14 0.09 -5.49
CA LEU A 162 3.40 -0.26 -4.27
C LEU A 162 4.13 0.25 -3.04
N LYS A 163 5.44 -0.02 -2.89
CA LYS A 163 6.27 0.51 -1.78
C LYS A 163 6.18 2.03 -1.63
N TYR A 164 6.21 2.76 -2.74
CA TYR A 164 5.99 4.20 -2.75
C TYR A 164 4.57 4.59 -2.29
N TRP A 165 3.56 3.86 -2.78
CA TRP A 165 2.14 4.16 -2.56
C TRP A 165 1.69 4.01 -1.10
N ILE A 166 2.18 3.02 -0.34
CA ILE A 166 1.84 2.87 1.10
C ILE A 166 2.34 4.03 1.94
N VAL A 167 3.57 4.46 1.69
CA VAL A 167 4.18 5.53 2.49
C VAL A 167 3.56 6.87 2.13
N GLN A 168 3.12 7.07 0.88
CA GLN A 168 2.30 8.22 0.52
C GLN A 168 0.92 8.20 1.20
N GLY A 169 0.44 7.02 1.63
CA GLY A 169 -0.84 6.86 2.31
C GLY A 169 -2.05 7.15 1.40
N SER A 170 -1.87 7.06 0.08
CA SER A 170 -2.87 7.44 -0.94
C SER A 170 -4.09 6.49 -1.02
N CYS A 171 -4.26 5.56 -0.07
CA CYS A 171 -5.43 4.68 0.02
C CYS A 171 -6.71 5.38 0.52
N CYS A 172 -6.69 6.69 0.74
CA CYS A 172 -7.90 7.49 0.89
C CYS A 172 -8.02 8.43 -0.30
N TYR A 173 -8.76 7.98 -1.30
CA TYR A 173 -9.38 8.86 -2.28
C TYR A 173 -10.12 9.95 -1.50
N GLU A 174 -9.93 11.23 -1.87
CA GLU A 174 -10.77 12.32 -1.41
C GLU A 174 -12.20 12.04 -1.88
N ILE A 175 -12.94 11.26 -1.09
CA ILE A 175 -14.38 11.33 -1.10
C ILE A 175 -14.68 12.75 -0.67
N SER A 176 -15.27 13.50 -1.61
CA SER A 176 -15.81 14.85 -1.45
C SER A 176 -16.31 15.09 -0.03
N LYS A 177 -16.05 16.30 0.49
CA LYS A 177 -16.18 16.79 1.88
C LYS A 177 -17.55 16.57 2.60
N GLY A 178 -18.45 15.73 2.11
CA GLY A 178 -19.78 15.50 2.68
C GLY A 178 -20.02 14.17 3.42
N SER A 179 -19.18 13.13 3.29
CA SER A 179 -19.51 11.81 3.87
C SER A 179 -18.30 11.02 4.37
N CYS A 180 -17.63 11.55 5.41
CA CYS A 180 -16.63 10.76 6.12
C CYS A 180 -17.33 9.70 6.98
N TRP A 181 -17.37 8.46 6.48
CA TRP A 181 -18.01 7.28 7.07
C TRP A 181 -17.39 6.79 8.41
N LYS A 182 -16.50 7.57 9.04
CA LYS A 182 -15.93 7.26 10.37
C LYS A 182 -16.89 7.50 11.55
N ARG A 183 -18.14 7.91 11.32
CA ARG A 183 -19.03 8.34 12.41
C ARG A 183 -19.55 7.20 13.29
N GLN A 184 -19.47 5.93 12.86
CA GLN A 184 -20.06 4.82 13.62
C GLN A 184 -19.08 4.02 14.50
N ILE A 185 -17.76 4.14 14.28
CA ILE A 185 -16.75 3.45 15.10
C ILE A 185 -16.03 4.42 16.07
N CYS A 186 -16.15 5.74 15.86
CA CYS A 186 -15.66 6.75 16.80
C CYS A 186 -16.84 7.52 17.41
N ARG A 187 -17.38 7.00 18.50
CA ARG A 187 -18.53 7.58 19.25
C ARG A 187 -18.22 8.93 19.91
N TYR A 188 -17.07 9.56 19.62
CA TYR A 188 -16.57 10.78 20.26
C TYR A 188 -16.46 12.02 19.34
N CYS A 189 -16.78 11.90 18.04
CA CYS A 189 -16.86 13.06 17.14
C CYS A 189 -18.30 13.52 16.84
N SER A 190 -19.25 13.15 17.70
CA SER A 190 -20.64 13.60 17.63
C SER A 190 -21.00 14.45 18.84
N THR A 191 -20.32 15.57 19.02
CA THR A 191 -20.91 16.69 19.76
C THR A 191 -20.69 17.99 18.99
N ASN A 192 -21.83 18.51 18.53
CA ASN A 192 -22.17 19.90 18.22
C ASN A 192 -22.01 20.40 16.78
N SER A 193 -23.16 20.55 16.12
CA SER A 193 -23.83 21.85 15.91
C SER A 193 -25.33 21.54 15.68
N GLU A 194 -26.34 22.24 16.19
CA GLU A 194 -26.55 23.68 16.43
C GLU A 194 -27.46 23.85 17.66
N SER A 195 -27.23 24.79 18.59
CA SER A 195 -27.74 26.17 18.43
C SER A 195 -27.28 27.11 19.57
N LYS A 196 -27.03 28.36 19.16
CA LYS A 196 -26.97 29.65 19.85
C LYS A 196 -25.74 30.11 20.66
N PRO A 197 -25.43 31.43 20.64
CA PRO A 197 -24.24 32.03 21.20
C PRO A 197 -24.49 32.67 22.57
N ALA A 198 -23.50 32.60 23.47
CA ALA A 198 -23.21 33.60 24.51
C ALA A 198 -22.12 33.04 25.46
N PHE A 199 -21.00 33.75 25.60
CA PHE A 199 -19.97 33.66 26.66
C PHE A 199 -19.31 32.27 26.86
N SER A 200 -18.04 32.09 27.20
CA SER A 200 -16.88 32.93 27.47
C SER A 200 -15.67 31.97 27.43
N VAL A 201 -14.56 32.43 26.84
CA VAL A 201 -13.11 32.22 27.11
C VAL A 201 -12.53 30.93 27.73
N LEU A 202 -13.28 29.98 28.30
CA LEU A 202 -12.73 28.79 28.99
C LEU A 202 -12.63 27.51 28.14
N LYS A 203 -13.16 27.48 26.91
CA LYS A 203 -13.18 26.25 26.09
C LYS A 203 -11.90 25.98 25.28
N GLN A 204 -10.89 26.85 25.37
CA GLN A 204 -9.64 26.71 24.61
C GLN A 204 -8.53 25.92 25.36
N ARG A 205 -8.68 25.62 26.65
CA ARG A 205 -7.71 24.81 27.42
C ARG A 205 -8.02 23.30 27.45
N GLN A 206 -9.26 22.88 27.22
CA GLN A 206 -9.66 21.46 27.39
C GLN A 206 -9.48 20.59 26.13
N GLN A 207 -9.02 21.15 25.01
CA GLN A 207 -8.61 20.36 23.82
C GLN A 207 -7.18 19.78 23.91
N ARG A 208 -6.45 19.97 25.03
CA ARG A 208 -5.07 19.47 25.17
C ARG A 208 -4.91 18.06 25.72
N HIS A 209 -5.91 17.45 26.36
CA HIS A 209 -5.77 16.10 26.91
C HIS A 209 -7.00 15.23 26.64
N GLY A 210 -6.83 14.26 25.73
CA GLY A 210 -7.87 13.29 25.38
C GLY A 210 -7.40 12.35 24.28
N ALA A 211 -6.39 11.53 24.59
CA ALA A 211 -6.00 10.39 23.79
C ALA A 211 -6.70 9.14 24.33
N LEU A 212 -7.52 8.45 23.53
CA LEU A 212 -7.54 6.99 23.43
C LEU A 212 -8.62 6.49 22.44
N GLN A 213 -8.24 5.42 21.72
CA GLN A 213 -9.05 4.46 20.98
C GLN A 213 -9.87 4.95 19.77
N GLY A 214 -9.21 4.90 18.60
CA GLY A 214 -9.87 4.82 17.31
C GLY A 214 -9.10 3.84 16.41
N MET A 215 -9.68 2.66 16.18
CA MET A 215 -9.15 1.60 15.32
C MET A 215 -9.05 2.08 13.86
N MET A 216 -7.90 1.77 13.24
CA MET A 216 -7.60 1.79 11.80
C MET A 216 -8.53 2.59 10.89
N CYS A 217 -8.47 3.92 10.96
CA CYS A 217 -9.03 4.71 9.88
C CYS A 217 -8.03 5.80 9.47
N HIS A 218 -7.56 5.73 8.22
CA HIS A 218 -6.80 6.75 7.47
C HIS A 218 -5.24 6.63 7.50
N PRO A 219 -4.66 5.81 6.60
CA PRO A 219 -3.20 5.73 6.39
C PRO A 219 -2.57 7.05 5.95
N SER A 220 -3.30 7.92 5.24
CA SER A 220 -2.79 9.23 4.75
C SER A 220 -2.56 10.28 5.84
N ARG A 221 -2.90 9.98 7.10
CA ARG A 221 -2.63 10.87 8.25
C ARG A 221 -1.36 10.50 9.02
N LEU A 222 -0.71 9.38 8.70
CA LEU A 222 0.25 8.76 9.62
C LEU A 222 1.64 9.40 9.56
N LEU A 223 2.13 9.80 8.39
CA LEU A 223 3.42 10.48 8.28
C LEU A 223 3.21 12.01 8.20
N PHE A 224 2.53 12.51 7.17
CA PHE A 224 2.64 13.93 6.78
C PHE A 224 1.94 15.01 7.63
N TYR A 225 1.27 14.70 8.76
CA TYR A 225 0.36 15.67 9.39
C TYR A 225 0.62 16.00 10.88
N ARG A 226 1.68 15.49 11.52
CA ARG A 226 1.99 15.87 12.91
C ARG A 226 3.42 16.37 13.07
N ARG A 227 3.53 17.55 13.68
CA ARG A 227 4.67 18.41 14.08
C ARG A 227 6.05 18.13 13.46
N PRO A 228 6.74 19.17 12.96
CA PRO A 228 7.91 19.04 12.11
C PRO A 228 9.17 18.86 12.95
N HIS A 229 9.44 17.62 13.39
CA HIS A 229 10.80 17.27 13.76
C HIS A 229 11.54 16.80 12.49
N ALA A 230 12.82 17.14 12.36
CA ALA A 230 13.70 16.73 11.26
C ALA A 230 13.69 15.20 11.02
N ASN A 231 13.39 14.45 12.09
CA ASN A 231 13.23 13.00 12.15
C ASN A 231 12.21 12.43 11.15
N HIS A 232 11.29 13.25 10.62
CA HIS A 232 10.27 12.77 9.69
C HIS A 232 10.86 12.21 8.38
N ALA A 233 11.94 12.81 7.85
CA ALA A 233 12.58 12.31 6.62
C ALA A 233 13.19 10.92 6.84
N PHE A 234 13.82 10.72 8.00
CA PHE A 234 14.37 9.44 8.41
C PHE A 234 13.27 8.39 8.66
N VAL A 235 12.19 8.75 9.34
CA VAL A 235 11.04 7.85 9.57
C VAL A 235 10.38 7.43 8.24
N VAL A 236 10.26 8.34 7.27
CA VAL A 236 9.78 8.00 5.90
C VAL A 236 10.69 6.95 5.26
N PHE A 237 12.01 7.10 5.36
CA PHE A 237 12.96 6.10 4.88
C PHE A 237 12.77 4.74 5.58
N LEU A 238 12.67 4.72 6.91
CA LEU A 238 12.42 3.50 7.69
C LEU A 238 11.10 2.83 7.32
N ALA A 239 10.05 3.62 7.07
CA ALA A 239 8.74 3.16 6.66
C ALA A 239 8.80 2.45 5.30
N VAL A 240 9.46 3.04 4.29
CA VAL A 240 9.60 2.38 2.96
C VAL A 240 10.39 1.08 3.09
N MET A 241 11.47 1.07 3.89
CA MET A 241 12.24 -0.15 4.16
C MET A 241 11.39 -1.23 4.84
N ALA A 242 10.59 -0.86 5.84
CA ALA A 242 9.71 -1.80 6.55
C ALA A 242 8.67 -2.41 5.62
N GLY A 243 8.05 -1.61 4.74
CA GLY A 243 7.12 -2.11 3.73
C GLY A 243 7.79 -3.05 2.74
N ALA A 244 9.01 -2.72 2.29
CA ALA A 244 9.79 -3.59 1.41
C ALA A 244 10.19 -4.92 2.08
N LEU A 245 10.52 -4.88 3.37
CA LEU A 245 10.86 -6.07 4.16
C LEU A 245 9.64 -6.96 4.41
N GLY A 246 8.47 -6.36 4.66
CA GLY A 246 7.20 -7.09 4.77
C GLY A 246 6.85 -7.82 3.47
N PHE A 247 7.00 -7.13 2.33
CA PHE A 247 6.82 -7.73 1.01
C PHE A 247 7.76 -8.92 0.79
N SER A 248 9.05 -8.72 1.05
CA SER A 248 10.06 -9.78 0.85
C SER A 248 9.83 -10.98 1.77
N PHE A 249 9.44 -10.75 3.02
CA PHE A 249 9.10 -11.80 3.97
C PHE A 249 8.02 -12.74 3.41
N MET A 250 6.93 -12.18 2.87
CA MET A 250 5.83 -12.99 2.33
C MET A 250 6.19 -13.69 1.02
N GLU A 251 6.88 -13.00 0.10
CA GLU A 251 7.37 -13.64 -1.13
C GLU A 251 8.30 -14.82 -0.80
N ASN A 252 9.26 -14.62 0.09
CA ASN A 252 10.21 -15.66 0.48
C ASN A 252 9.55 -16.81 1.23
N THR A 253 8.57 -16.52 2.09
CA THR A 253 7.80 -17.53 2.83
C THR A 253 7.11 -18.47 1.86
N LEU A 254 6.41 -17.95 0.87
CA LEU A 254 5.68 -18.80 -0.05
C LEU A 254 6.59 -19.58 -0.97
N VAL A 255 7.62 -18.94 -1.53
CA VAL A 255 8.60 -19.65 -2.36
C VAL A 255 9.28 -20.77 -1.57
N ALA A 256 9.60 -20.56 -0.30
CA ALA A 256 10.13 -21.61 0.56
C ALA A 256 9.10 -22.72 0.78
N LEU A 257 7.86 -22.40 1.18
CA LEU A 257 6.81 -23.38 1.46
C LEU A 257 6.33 -24.19 0.24
N PHE A 258 6.50 -23.66 -0.97
CA PHE A 258 6.21 -24.42 -2.20
C PHE A 258 7.24 -25.50 -2.51
N ALA A 259 8.40 -25.51 -1.85
CA ALA A 259 9.39 -26.56 -2.03
C ALA A 259 8.87 -27.91 -1.50
N SER A 260 9.18 -28.97 -2.24
CA SER A 260 8.63 -30.32 -2.03
C SER A 260 9.16 -30.99 -0.76
N THR A 261 10.42 -30.72 -0.39
CA THR A 261 11.06 -31.33 0.79
C THR A 261 11.39 -30.28 1.83
N PHE A 262 11.29 -30.62 3.12
CA PHE A 262 11.64 -29.73 4.22
C PHE A 262 13.08 -29.18 4.14
N HIS A 263 14.02 -30.02 3.72
CA HIS A 263 15.40 -29.61 3.51
C HIS A 263 15.54 -28.54 2.42
N ASP A 264 14.79 -28.68 1.31
CA ASP A 264 14.76 -27.66 0.27
C ASP A 264 14.05 -26.39 0.73
N GLN A 265 12.99 -26.51 1.55
CA GLN A 265 12.33 -25.35 2.18
C GLN A 265 13.33 -24.53 3.01
N ILE A 266 14.13 -25.18 3.87
CA ILE A 266 15.18 -24.51 4.66
C ILE A 266 16.23 -23.88 3.73
N LYS A 267 16.75 -24.63 2.76
CA LYS A 267 17.78 -24.12 1.84
C LYS A 267 17.32 -22.89 1.08
N ILE A 268 16.10 -22.93 0.54
CA ILE A 268 15.48 -21.82 -0.18
C ILE A 268 15.25 -20.64 0.77
N ALA A 269 14.77 -20.89 1.99
CA ALA A 269 14.59 -19.84 3.00
C ALA A 269 15.91 -19.13 3.35
N ILE A 270 17.00 -19.88 3.55
CA ILE A 270 18.33 -19.32 3.81
C ILE A 270 18.80 -18.50 2.61
N LEU A 271 18.79 -19.09 1.40
CA LEU A 271 19.28 -18.44 0.20
C LEU A 271 18.52 -17.14 -0.09
N ARG A 272 17.18 -17.16 0.04
CA ARG A 272 16.35 -15.97 -0.18
C ARG A 272 16.47 -14.93 0.93
N SER A 273 16.71 -15.34 2.17
CA SER A 273 17.00 -14.42 3.27
C SER A 273 18.35 -13.70 3.09
N LEU A 274 19.33 -14.36 2.47
CA LEU A 274 20.66 -13.78 2.21
C LEU A 274 20.73 -12.95 0.93
N SER A 275 19.84 -13.19 -0.04
CA SER A 275 19.88 -12.54 -1.36
C SER A 275 18.68 -11.62 -1.60
N ASN A 276 17.48 -12.18 -1.60
CA ASN A 276 16.24 -11.48 -1.94
C ASN A 276 15.86 -10.44 -0.87
N ALA A 277 15.92 -10.78 0.42
CA ALA A 277 15.58 -9.82 1.48
C ALA A 277 16.47 -8.56 1.46
N PRO A 278 17.81 -8.68 1.35
CA PRO A 278 18.68 -7.53 1.12
C PRO A 278 18.33 -6.74 -0.14
N LEU A 279 18.02 -7.40 -1.26
CA LEU A 279 17.60 -6.71 -2.49
C LEU A 279 16.38 -5.81 -2.24
N HIS A 280 15.31 -6.35 -1.68
CA HIS A 280 14.09 -5.56 -1.42
C HIS A 280 14.36 -4.43 -0.45
N CYS A 281 15.17 -4.65 0.59
CA CYS A 281 15.57 -3.61 1.54
C CYS A 281 16.41 -2.51 0.88
N ILE A 282 17.32 -2.85 -0.03
CA ILE A 282 18.14 -1.88 -0.76
C ILE A 282 17.26 -1.06 -1.72
N CYS A 283 16.42 -1.72 -2.53
CA CYS A 283 15.49 -1.04 -3.44
C CYS A 283 14.51 -0.14 -2.67
N GLY A 284 13.92 -0.65 -1.58
CA GLY A 284 13.08 0.13 -0.68
C GLY A 284 13.84 1.29 -0.04
N GLY A 285 15.10 1.09 0.34
CA GLY A 285 15.96 2.15 0.86
C GLY A 285 16.25 3.24 -0.17
N ILE A 286 16.55 2.88 -1.42
CA ILE A 286 16.78 3.84 -2.52
C ILE A 286 15.52 4.68 -2.74
N THR A 287 14.35 4.04 -2.83
CA THR A 287 13.05 4.71 -2.95
C THR A 287 12.80 5.62 -1.74
N GLY A 288 13.06 5.15 -0.53
CA GLY A 288 12.88 5.89 0.72
C GLY A 288 13.77 7.12 0.83
N VAL A 289 15.07 7.02 0.52
CA VAL A 289 16.00 8.15 0.56
C VAL A 289 15.60 9.21 -0.47
N ARG A 290 15.25 8.82 -1.70
CA ARG A 290 14.84 9.80 -2.73
C ARG A 290 13.52 10.49 -2.38
N MET A 291 12.59 9.76 -1.76
CA MET A 291 11.36 10.34 -1.24
C MET A 291 11.66 11.33 -0.11
N ALA A 292 12.54 10.97 0.82
CA ALA A 292 12.98 11.83 1.92
C ALA A 292 13.74 13.08 1.44
N GLU A 293 14.66 12.96 0.49
CA GLU A 293 15.37 14.09 -0.15
C GLU A 293 14.39 15.09 -0.76
N ARG A 294 13.33 14.60 -1.44
CA ARG A 294 12.28 15.45 -2.02
C ARG A 294 11.49 16.20 -0.95
N LEU A 295 11.15 15.53 0.15
CA LEU A 295 10.47 16.16 1.27
C LEU A 295 11.32 17.27 1.90
N LEU A 296 12.62 17.04 2.05
CA LEU A 296 13.57 18.03 2.56
C LEU A 296 13.70 19.23 1.61
N ALA A 297 13.75 19.00 0.29
CA ALA A 297 13.90 20.07 -0.70
C ALA A 297 12.77 21.10 -0.66
N HIS A 298 11.51 20.67 -0.48
CA HIS A 298 10.37 21.58 -0.41
C HIS A 298 10.26 22.35 0.93
N ARG A 299 10.95 21.89 1.98
CA ARG A 299 11.00 22.62 3.26
C ARG A 299 11.90 23.85 3.22
N HIS A 300 12.96 23.84 2.42
CA HIS A 300 13.95 24.92 2.40
C HIS A 300 13.45 26.23 1.76
N GLY A 301 12.30 26.22 1.08
CA GLY A 301 11.84 27.35 0.26
C GLY A 301 10.55 28.05 0.70
N SER A 302 9.89 27.64 1.79
CA SER A 302 8.60 28.23 2.19
C SER A 302 8.25 27.95 3.65
N SER A 303 7.22 28.63 4.19
CA SER A 303 6.67 28.32 5.51
C SER A 303 6.34 26.83 5.61
N GLU A 304 6.53 26.22 6.78
CA GLU A 304 6.49 24.75 6.96
C GLU A 304 5.21 24.10 6.40
N PHE A 305 4.06 24.77 6.60
CA PHE A 305 2.77 24.31 6.09
C PHE A 305 2.68 24.38 4.55
N SER A 306 3.24 25.44 3.96
CA SER A 306 3.32 25.60 2.51
C SER A 306 4.24 24.54 1.91
N GLY A 307 5.40 24.29 2.54
CA GLY A 307 6.38 23.30 2.11
C GLY A 307 5.83 21.88 2.12
N ALA A 308 5.08 21.49 3.15
CA ALA A 308 4.46 20.16 3.23
C ALA A 308 3.43 19.93 2.12
N ASN A 309 2.58 20.93 1.83
CA ASN A 309 1.59 20.86 0.76
C ASN A 309 2.25 20.85 -0.63
N ALA A 310 3.30 21.67 -0.82
CA ALA A 310 4.09 21.67 -2.05
C ALA A 310 4.76 20.31 -2.29
N ALA A 311 5.35 19.71 -1.25
CA ALA A 311 5.95 18.39 -1.33
C ALA A 311 4.92 17.30 -1.66
N LYS A 312 3.74 17.33 -1.01
CA LYS A 312 2.63 16.42 -1.30
C LYS A 312 2.18 16.57 -2.76
N LYS A 313 2.05 17.80 -3.26
CA LYS A 313 1.67 18.09 -4.65
C LYS A 313 2.73 17.59 -5.63
N ASP A 314 4.02 17.79 -5.34
CA ASP A 314 5.12 17.30 -6.17
C ASP A 314 5.17 15.75 -6.20
N LEU A 315 5.13 15.11 -5.03
CA LEU A 315 5.07 13.64 -4.89
C LEU A 315 3.78 13.03 -5.46
N GLY A 316 2.73 13.83 -5.63
CA GLY A 316 1.51 13.45 -6.35
C GLY A 316 1.70 13.30 -7.86
N ARG A 317 2.66 14.04 -8.46
CA ARG A 317 2.88 14.06 -9.91
C ARG A 317 3.52 12.76 -10.38
N TRP A 318 2.93 12.14 -11.41
CA TRP A 318 3.43 10.90 -12.02
C TRP A 318 4.91 10.93 -12.41
N CYS A 319 5.36 12.03 -13.03
CA CYS A 319 6.77 12.20 -13.40
C CYS A 319 7.70 12.14 -12.18
N THR A 320 7.29 12.72 -11.05
CA THR A 320 8.07 12.71 -9.81
C THR A 320 8.07 11.30 -9.21
N LYS A 321 6.92 10.61 -9.18
CA LYS A 321 6.84 9.22 -8.73
C LYS A 321 7.80 8.31 -9.49
N ILE A 322 7.77 8.37 -10.82
CA ILE A 322 8.66 7.59 -11.69
C ILE A 322 10.13 7.93 -11.40
N ARG A 323 10.50 9.22 -11.28
CA ARG A 323 11.88 9.63 -10.96
C ARG A 323 12.37 9.19 -9.57
N VAL A 324 11.45 8.97 -8.63
CA VAL A 324 11.77 8.45 -7.29
C VAL A 324 12.02 6.95 -7.35
N ILE A 325 11.14 6.18 -7.99
CA ILE A 325 11.22 4.70 -8.00
C ILE A 325 12.17 4.13 -9.06
N PHE A 326 12.41 4.83 -10.17
CA PHE A 326 13.13 4.30 -11.33
C PHE A 326 14.50 3.68 -11.01
N PRO A 327 15.37 4.28 -10.16
CA PRO A 327 16.64 3.64 -9.82
C PRO A 327 16.47 2.31 -9.08
N ALA A 328 15.47 2.19 -8.20
CA ALA A 328 15.16 0.95 -7.50
C ALA A 328 14.62 -0.11 -8.47
N VAL A 329 13.75 0.30 -9.41
CA VAL A 329 13.26 -0.57 -10.50
C VAL A 329 14.43 -1.11 -11.32
N LEU A 330 15.39 -0.26 -11.71
CA LEU A 330 16.55 -0.67 -12.48
C LEU A 330 17.41 -1.71 -11.74
N VAL A 331 17.75 -1.45 -10.47
CA VAL A 331 18.53 -2.40 -9.64
C VAL A 331 17.80 -3.73 -9.52
N HIS A 332 16.49 -3.70 -9.26
CA HIS A 332 15.66 -4.89 -9.15
C HIS A 332 15.60 -5.66 -10.48
N THR A 333 15.32 -4.98 -11.60
CA THR A 333 15.28 -5.61 -12.93
C THR A 333 16.62 -6.24 -13.29
N ILE A 334 17.75 -5.56 -13.05
CA ILE A 334 19.09 -6.11 -13.32
C ILE A 334 19.30 -7.40 -12.51
N TYR A 335 18.98 -7.39 -11.22
CA TYR A 335 19.11 -8.57 -10.36
C TYR A 335 18.32 -9.77 -10.91
N VAL A 336 17.03 -9.57 -11.22
CA VAL A 336 16.16 -10.65 -11.70
C VAL A 336 16.57 -11.12 -13.10
N THR A 337 16.97 -10.19 -13.97
CA THR A 337 17.43 -10.51 -15.33
C THR A 337 18.72 -11.31 -15.30
N GLN A 338 19.69 -10.95 -14.44
CA GLN A 338 20.93 -11.72 -14.29
C GLN A 338 20.67 -13.15 -13.83
N LEU A 339 19.79 -13.34 -12.84
CA LEU A 339 19.36 -14.67 -12.39
C LEU A 339 18.69 -15.44 -13.53
N PHE A 340 17.80 -14.81 -14.27
CA PHE A 340 17.13 -15.45 -15.40
C PHE A 340 18.10 -15.86 -16.51
N VAL A 341 18.99 -14.95 -16.90
CA VAL A 341 20.02 -15.20 -17.94
C VAL A 341 20.94 -16.33 -17.52
N LEU A 342 21.35 -16.38 -16.25
CA LEU A 342 22.18 -17.46 -15.74
C LEU A 342 21.44 -18.82 -15.77
N MET A 343 20.16 -18.83 -15.42
CA MET A 343 19.37 -20.06 -15.43
C MET A 343 19.06 -20.57 -16.84
N THR A 344 18.96 -19.66 -17.82
CA THR A 344 18.59 -19.97 -19.21
C THR A 344 19.78 -20.24 -20.13
N LEU A 345 20.90 -19.53 -19.98
CA LEU A 345 22.03 -19.64 -20.91
C LEU A 345 23.00 -20.78 -20.58
N VAL A 346 23.01 -21.30 -19.36
CA VAL A 346 23.94 -22.38 -18.99
C VAL A 346 23.33 -23.73 -19.43
N PRO A 347 23.96 -24.47 -20.36
CA PRO A 347 23.47 -25.78 -20.77
C PRO A 347 23.49 -26.79 -19.62
N GLU A 348 22.53 -27.70 -19.58
CA GLU A 348 22.43 -28.73 -18.53
C GLU A 348 23.70 -29.59 -18.42
N GLN A 349 24.39 -29.84 -19.54
CA GLN A 349 25.66 -30.58 -19.55
C GLN A 349 26.76 -29.86 -18.75
N VAL A 350 26.83 -28.53 -18.87
CA VAL A 350 27.81 -27.69 -18.16
C VAL A 350 27.41 -27.55 -16.69
N LYS A 351 26.11 -27.45 -16.39
CA LYS A 351 25.59 -27.48 -15.02
C LYS A 351 25.93 -28.79 -14.32
N ALA A 352 25.78 -29.93 -15.00
CA ALA A 352 26.09 -31.25 -14.45
C ALA A 352 27.59 -31.41 -14.16
N ALA A 353 28.47 -30.91 -15.04
CA ALA A 353 29.92 -31.00 -14.85
C ALA A 353 30.42 -30.15 -13.67
N ASN A 354 29.81 -28.98 -13.42
CA ASN A 354 30.28 -28.04 -12.41
C ASN A 354 29.13 -27.44 -11.59
N TRP A 355 28.32 -28.30 -10.97
CA TRP A 355 27.11 -27.91 -10.22
C TRP A 355 27.36 -26.77 -9.23
N ILE A 356 28.41 -26.87 -8.41
CA ILE A 356 28.71 -25.87 -7.38
C ILE A 356 28.99 -24.50 -7.99
N VAL A 357 29.72 -24.47 -9.11
CA VAL A 357 30.11 -23.22 -9.77
C VAL A 357 28.88 -22.50 -10.31
N TYR A 358 28.03 -23.19 -11.06
CA TYR A 358 26.90 -22.56 -11.75
C TYR A 358 25.65 -22.37 -10.90
N HIS A 359 25.42 -23.22 -9.89
CA HIS A 359 24.26 -23.07 -9.01
C HIS A 359 24.53 -22.27 -7.74
N VAL A 360 25.79 -22.17 -7.31
CA VAL A 360 26.13 -21.49 -6.05
C VAL A 360 27.08 -20.31 -6.30
N VAL A 361 28.26 -20.55 -6.87
CA VAL A 361 29.32 -19.52 -6.93
C VAL A 361 28.96 -18.37 -7.86
N VAL A 362 28.69 -18.65 -9.14
CA VAL A 362 28.40 -17.63 -10.16
C VAL A 362 27.17 -16.79 -9.79
N PRO A 363 26.00 -17.37 -9.43
CA PRO A 363 24.87 -16.56 -9.02
C PRO A 363 25.19 -15.74 -7.77
N SER A 364 25.86 -16.31 -6.76
CA SER A 364 26.21 -15.59 -5.53
C SER A 364 27.14 -14.42 -5.78
N VAL A 365 28.15 -14.58 -6.65
CA VAL A 365 29.08 -13.49 -7.00
C VAL A 365 28.36 -12.37 -7.74
N LEU A 366 27.58 -12.70 -8.78
CA LEU A 366 26.82 -11.70 -9.55
C LEU A 366 25.83 -10.94 -8.67
N ILE A 367 25.07 -11.67 -7.85
CA ILE A 367 24.15 -11.10 -6.87
C ILE A 367 24.90 -10.20 -5.88
N SER A 368 26.03 -10.66 -5.34
CA SER A 368 26.81 -9.89 -4.38
C SER A 368 27.34 -8.60 -4.97
N ILE A 369 27.78 -8.59 -6.24
CA ILE A 369 28.22 -7.37 -6.92
C ILE A 369 27.09 -6.34 -7.00
N VAL A 370 25.89 -6.76 -7.43
CA VAL A 370 24.72 -5.86 -7.51
C VAL A 370 24.30 -5.37 -6.13
N LEU A 371 24.25 -6.25 -5.13
CA LEU A 371 23.87 -5.88 -3.77
C LEU A 371 24.89 -4.93 -3.12
N VAL A 372 26.19 -5.23 -3.21
CA VAL A 372 27.25 -4.41 -2.60
C VAL A 372 27.34 -3.04 -3.27
N SER A 373 27.32 -2.98 -4.61
CA SER A 373 27.36 -1.69 -5.33
C SER A 373 26.14 -0.82 -5.00
N SER A 374 24.94 -1.41 -5.00
CA SER A 374 23.70 -0.72 -4.66
C SER A 374 23.66 -0.30 -3.18
N PHE A 375 24.21 -1.12 -2.27
CA PHE A 375 24.34 -0.77 -0.86
C PHE A 375 25.30 0.40 -0.63
N ILE A 376 26.47 0.41 -1.29
CA ILE A 376 27.42 1.54 -1.22
C ILE A 376 26.75 2.82 -1.72
N GLN A 377 26.02 2.74 -2.84
CA GLN A 377 25.26 3.87 -3.37
C GLN A 377 24.20 4.37 -2.39
N LEU A 378 23.42 3.45 -1.81
CA LEU A 378 22.40 3.76 -0.81
C LEU A 378 23.03 4.40 0.43
N ARG A 379 24.14 3.86 0.95
CA ARG A 379 24.83 4.38 2.13
C ARG A 379 25.37 5.78 1.91
N ARG A 380 25.98 6.05 0.74
CA ARG A 380 26.43 7.41 0.37
C ARG A 380 25.26 8.39 0.32
N LYS A 381 24.14 7.98 -0.28
CA LYS A 381 22.91 8.78 -0.37
C LYS A 381 22.29 9.05 1.00
N LEU A 382 22.24 8.03 1.85
CA LEU A 382 21.76 8.16 3.22
C LEU A 382 22.63 9.12 4.05
N HIS A 383 23.96 9.03 3.94
CA HIS A 383 24.87 9.97 4.59
C HIS A 383 24.68 11.42 4.13
N MET A 384 24.52 11.65 2.82
CA MET A 384 24.23 13.01 2.32
C MET A 384 22.90 13.55 2.85
N MET A 385 21.89 12.69 2.95
CA MET A 385 20.59 13.05 3.54
C MET A 385 20.72 13.36 5.03
N GLU A 386 21.47 12.56 5.77
CA GLU A 386 21.75 12.75 7.20
C GLU A 386 22.50 14.06 7.46
N ASN A 387 23.53 14.36 6.68
CA ASN A 387 24.26 15.63 6.79
C ASN A 387 23.34 16.84 6.56
N LYS A 388 22.50 16.80 5.52
CA LYS A 388 21.50 17.86 5.27
C LYS A 388 20.49 17.98 6.42
N MET A 389 20.08 16.86 7.00
CA MET A 389 19.16 16.88 8.15
C MET A 389 19.83 17.51 9.37
N ASN A 390 21.10 17.21 9.62
CA ASN A 390 21.87 17.79 10.72
C ASN A 390 22.08 19.30 10.51
N GLU A 391 22.42 19.75 9.30
CA GLU A 391 22.52 21.18 8.96
C GLU A 391 21.23 21.94 9.31
N THR A 392 20.06 21.40 8.97
CA THR A 392 18.77 22.04 9.32
C THR A 392 18.51 22.07 10.83
N HIS A 393 18.95 21.05 11.56
CA HIS A 393 18.80 21.02 13.02
C HIS A 393 19.65 22.09 13.70
N TYR A 394 20.89 22.29 13.23
CA TYR A 394 21.74 23.38 13.73
C TYR A 394 21.18 24.75 13.40
N MET A 395 20.57 24.95 12.22
CA MET A 395 19.91 26.22 11.90
C MET A 395 18.74 26.54 12.85
N HIS A 396 17.87 25.58 13.17
CA HIS A 396 16.77 25.84 14.10
C HIS A 396 17.26 26.18 15.50
N VAL A 397 18.27 25.46 16.00
CA VAL A 397 18.88 25.78 17.31
C VAL A 397 19.57 27.15 17.29
N ALA A 398 20.24 27.51 16.20
CA ALA A 398 20.89 28.82 16.07
C ALA A 398 19.88 29.97 15.98
N VAL A 399 18.79 29.82 15.22
CA VAL A 399 17.71 30.82 15.12
C VAL A 399 16.98 30.97 16.46
N ASP A 400 16.77 29.88 17.20
CA ASP A 400 16.18 29.93 18.53
C ASP A 400 17.11 30.63 19.54
N LEU A 401 18.43 30.49 19.40
CA LEU A 401 19.42 31.19 20.23
C LEU A 401 19.58 32.67 19.86
N GLU A 402 19.51 33.02 18.57
CA GLU A 402 19.73 34.37 18.06
C GLU A 402 18.46 35.25 18.11
N SER A 403 17.27 34.63 18.08
CA SER A 403 16.00 35.37 18.22
C SER A 403 15.80 35.99 19.60
N GLY A 404 16.62 35.65 20.61
CA GLY A 404 16.61 36.30 21.92
C GLY A 404 15.31 36.12 22.71
N GLU A 405 14.31 35.43 22.16
CA GLU A 405 13.27 34.79 22.94
C GLU A 405 13.95 33.66 23.71
N LEU A 406 14.57 34.03 24.84
CA LEU A 406 14.71 33.14 25.96
C LEU A 406 13.39 32.37 26.02
N LEU A 407 13.45 31.07 25.77
CA LEU A 407 12.50 30.16 26.38
C LEU A 407 12.60 30.48 27.86
N GLY A 408 11.72 31.38 28.31
CA GLY A 408 11.10 31.24 29.58
C GLY A 408 10.70 29.78 29.61
N ALA A 409 11.50 28.98 30.31
CA ALA A 409 10.95 28.28 31.44
C ALA A 409 9.89 29.23 32.00
N VAL A 410 8.65 29.01 31.55
CA VAL A 410 7.48 29.37 32.31
C VAL A 410 7.78 28.68 33.63
N ASN A 411 8.41 29.42 34.54
CA ASN A 411 8.22 29.28 35.95
C ASN A 411 6.70 29.28 36.06
N GLY A 412 6.14 28.07 36.02
CA GLY A 412 4.79 27.84 36.46
C GLY A 412 4.84 28.28 37.90
N ASP A 413 4.43 29.52 38.09
CA ASP A 413 3.94 30.09 39.31
C ASP A 413 2.99 29.07 39.92
N PHE A 414 3.53 28.28 40.85
CA PHE A 414 2.87 27.18 41.55
C PHE A 414 2.79 27.50 43.05
N ASP A 415 2.81 28.79 43.42
CA ASP A 415 2.89 29.20 44.83
C ASP A 415 1.69 29.98 45.39
N GLU A 416 0.54 30.11 44.69
CA GLU A 416 -0.60 30.86 45.28
C GLU A 416 -1.89 30.08 45.63
N ASP A 417 -2.06 28.79 45.34
CA ASP A 417 -3.36 28.10 45.55
C ASP A 417 -3.36 26.92 46.57
N MET A 418 -2.39 26.82 47.47
CA MET A 418 -2.38 25.81 48.56
C MET A 418 -2.78 26.38 49.94
N ASN A 419 -3.75 27.30 49.99
CA ASN A 419 -4.36 27.80 51.24
C ASN A 419 -5.91 27.68 51.26
N ILE A 420 -6.47 26.58 50.72
CA ILE A 420 -7.93 26.30 50.74
C ILE A 420 -8.32 25.19 51.74
N PHE A 421 -7.43 24.80 52.65
CA PHE A 421 -7.80 23.97 53.81
C PHE A 421 -7.13 24.46 55.10
N ARG A 422 -7.59 25.60 55.61
CA ARG A 422 -7.46 25.91 57.04
C ARG A 422 -8.56 26.86 57.49
N ASN A 423 -9.19 26.49 58.61
CA ASN A 423 -10.24 27.16 59.38
C ASN A 423 -11.70 26.97 58.93
N GLU A 424 -12.27 25.85 59.34
CA GLU A 424 -13.52 25.88 60.11
C GLU A 424 -13.20 25.56 61.57
N ASN A 425 -13.27 26.61 62.40
CA ASN A 425 -13.96 26.73 63.70
C ASN A 425 -14.17 25.40 64.47
N ASP A 426 -13.51 25.19 65.61
CA ASP A 426 -13.87 25.65 66.97
C ASP A 426 -14.47 24.49 67.79
N VAL A 427 -14.29 24.62 69.11
CA VAL A 427 -14.73 23.73 70.20
C VAL A 427 -13.74 22.62 70.56
N THR A 428 -12.81 22.95 71.47
CA THR A 428 -12.69 22.26 72.76
C THR A 428 -11.72 23.00 73.68
N ASP A 429 -12.33 23.71 74.63
CA ASP A 429 -11.97 23.91 76.03
C ASP A 429 -10.57 23.51 76.54
N SER A 430 -9.90 24.57 77.03
CA SER A 430 -9.24 24.71 78.34
C SER A 430 -8.01 23.88 78.74
N GLU A 431 -7.07 24.65 79.32
CA GLU A 431 -5.94 24.29 80.19
C GLU A 431 -4.57 24.15 79.50
N ALA A 432 -3.45 24.66 80.03
CA ALA A 432 -3.13 25.65 81.04
C ALA A 432 -1.62 25.93 80.88
N GLU A 433 -1.17 27.12 81.31
CA GLU A 433 0.24 27.46 81.61
C GLU A 433 1.28 27.43 80.47
N SER A 434 2.45 28.05 80.57
CA SER A 434 2.91 29.34 81.07
C SER A 434 4.37 29.47 80.57
N SER A 435 4.83 30.71 80.40
CA SER A 435 6.25 31.13 80.42
C SER A 435 7.19 30.84 79.24
N GLY A 436 7.92 31.90 78.83
CA GLY A 436 9.28 31.81 78.31
C GLY A 436 9.56 32.47 76.94
N PRO A 437 10.24 33.62 76.89
CA PRO A 437 10.71 34.23 75.63
C PRO A 437 12.17 33.83 75.35
N ASN A 438 12.55 33.61 74.08
CA ASN A 438 13.84 34.07 73.54
C ASN A 438 14.13 33.65 72.08
N SER A 439 14.89 34.55 71.44
CA SER A 439 15.94 34.31 70.44
C SER A 439 15.58 34.27 68.94
N SER A 440 15.68 35.44 68.33
CA SER A 440 16.73 35.79 67.35
C SER A 440 17.28 34.70 66.42
N ARG A 441 16.98 34.79 65.11
CA ARG A 441 18.00 34.57 64.06
C ARG A 441 17.59 35.15 62.70
N LYS A 442 18.24 36.26 62.32
CA LYS A 442 18.37 36.73 60.92
C LYS A 442 19.45 35.88 60.24
N VAL A 443 19.16 35.37 59.04
CA VAL A 443 20.17 34.86 58.11
C VAL A 443 20.07 35.66 56.82
N SER A 444 21.11 36.44 56.55
CA SER A 444 21.34 37.19 55.31
C SER A 444 22.19 36.31 54.40
N VAL A 445 21.75 36.12 53.15
CA VAL A 445 22.50 35.48 52.08
C VAL A 445 23.05 36.58 51.18
N THR A 446 24.38 36.66 51.06
CA THR A 446 25.11 37.50 50.11
C THR A 446 25.84 36.58 49.14
N THR A 447 25.49 36.62 47.85
CA THR A 447 26.26 35.99 46.77
C THR A 447 26.99 37.07 45.96
N LYS A 448 28.31 36.89 45.90
CA LYS A 448 29.33 37.74 45.31
C LYS A 448 29.51 37.33 43.85
N ILE A 449 29.41 38.29 42.91
CA ILE A 449 29.77 38.13 41.50
C ILE A 449 31.22 38.58 41.35
N GLU A 450 32.08 37.72 40.81
CA GLU A 450 33.48 38.04 40.50
C GLU A 450 33.74 37.79 39.00
N LYS A 451 34.16 38.87 38.31
CA LYS A 451 34.66 38.91 36.93
C LYS A 451 36.18 38.79 36.93
N ASN A 452 36.75 38.11 35.94
CA ASN A 452 38.05 38.32 35.25
C ASN A 452 38.40 37.01 34.49
N HIS A 453 39.06 36.94 33.33
CA HIS A 453 40.05 37.79 32.65
C HIS A 453 40.01 37.55 31.12
N GLY A 454 40.51 38.51 30.33
CA GLY A 454 40.92 38.31 28.93
C GLY A 454 42.42 38.00 28.81
N ILE A 455 42.89 37.68 27.59
CA ILE A 455 44.27 37.86 27.08
C ILE A 455 44.26 37.79 25.54
N ASN A 456 45.08 38.64 24.94
CA ASN A 456 45.35 38.89 23.51
C ASN A 456 46.14 37.78 22.81
N SER A 457 46.09 37.75 21.46
CA SER A 457 47.30 37.64 20.61
C SER A 457 47.03 38.02 19.14
N ALA A 458 47.93 38.86 18.62
CA ALA A 458 48.19 39.20 17.21
C ALA A 458 48.52 37.95 16.38
N GLY A 459 48.49 37.87 15.04
CA GLY A 459 48.68 38.83 13.95
C GLY A 459 49.61 38.14 12.94
N SER A 460 49.21 37.95 11.69
CA SER A 460 50.13 37.59 10.59
C SER A 460 49.48 37.84 9.23
N GLU A 461 50.06 38.80 8.52
CA GLU A 461 49.77 39.17 7.14
C GLU A 461 50.42 38.18 6.16
N ARG A 462 49.73 37.86 5.05
CA ARG A 462 50.39 37.73 3.74
C ARG A 462 49.39 37.94 2.61
N GLY A 463 49.61 39.00 1.85
CA GLY A 463 48.86 39.34 0.63
C GLY A 463 49.22 38.45 -0.57
N GLY A 464 48.32 38.47 -1.55
CA GLY A 464 48.47 37.84 -2.86
C GLY A 464 47.40 38.36 -3.81
N ASN A 465 47.84 39.13 -4.79
CA ASN A 465 47.12 40.00 -5.69
C ASN A 465 46.76 39.25 -7.00
N VAL A 466 45.49 39.22 -7.45
CA VAL A 466 45.11 38.97 -8.87
C VAL A 466 43.80 39.70 -9.19
N GLN A 467 43.85 40.54 -10.25
CA GLN A 467 42.78 41.37 -10.84
C GLN A 467 42.02 40.60 -11.96
N PRO A 468 41.01 41.17 -12.66
CA PRO A 468 39.72 40.51 -12.88
C PRO A 468 39.49 40.08 -14.34
N GLU A 469 38.56 39.15 -14.57
CA GLU A 469 38.09 38.84 -15.93
C GLU A 469 36.56 38.89 -16.01
N LEU A 470 36.09 39.69 -16.98
CA LEU A 470 34.73 39.86 -17.44
C LEU A 470 34.19 38.55 -18.04
N GLU A 471 32.94 38.18 -17.70
CA GLU A 471 31.95 37.77 -18.72
C GLU A 471 30.53 37.71 -18.14
N LYS A 472 29.69 38.67 -18.53
CA LYS A 472 28.23 38.61 -18.42
C LYS A 472 27.67 38.89 -19.81
N SER A 473 26.91 37.95 -20.37
CA SER A 473 25.64 38.17 -21.10
C SER A 473 25.45 37.16 -22.24
N SER A 474 24.69 36.09 -22.00
CA SER A 474 23.88 35.43 -23.05
C SER A 474 22.96 34.34 -22.48
N THR A 475 21.87 34.70 -21.80
CA THR A 475 20.86 33.71 -21.36
C THR A 475 19.41 34.21 -21.36
N LEU A 476 19.08 35.23 -22.16
CA LEU A 476 17.70 35.75 -22.24
C LEU A 476 16.89 35.32 -23.48
N SER A 477 17.44 34.53 -24.41
CA SER A 477 16.74 34.21 -25.67
C SER A 477 16.07 32.81 -25.73
N ARG A 478 16.23 31.95 -24.72
CA ARG A 478 15.62 30.59 -24.70
C ARG A 478 14.27 30.50 -23.98
N SER A 479 13.83 31.56 -23.29
CA SER A 479 12.59 31.54 -22.50
C SER A 479 11.32 31.81 -23.33
N PHE A 480 11.44 32.46 -24.49
CA PHE A 480 10.25 32.89 -25.24
C PHE A 480 9.72 31.82 -26.22
N PHE A 481 10.57 30.92 -26.71
CA PHE A 481 10.15 29.87 -27.65
C PHE A 481 9.41 28.69 -27.00
N SER A 482 9.60 28.47 -25.69
CA SER A 482 8.94 27.36 -24.98
C SER A 482 7.47 27.63 -24.64
N HIS A 483 7.03 28.89 -24.59
CA HIS A 483 5.66 29.22 -24.16
C HIS A 483 4.64 29.18 -25.32
N CYS A 484 5.10 29.37 -26.56
CA CYS A 484 4.22 29.39 -27.73
C CYS A 484 3.78 27.97 -28.16
N ASN A 485 4.68 26.98 -28.11
CA ASN A 485 4.37 25.59 -28.48
C ASN A 485 3.42 24.89 -27.50
N GLN A 486 3.40 25.29 -26.23
CA GLN A 486 2.53 24.66 -25.22
C GLN A 486 1.06 25.08 -25.36
N LYS A 487 0.80 26.27 -25.90
CA LYS A 487 -0.57 26.77 -26.14
C LYS A 487 -1.21 26.12 -27.37
N ARG A 488 -0.40 25.81 -28.40
CA ARG A 488 -0.83 25.11 -29.61
C ARG A 488 -1.25 23.66 -29.33
N LEU A 489 -0.47 22.94 -28.52
CA LEU A 489 -0.78 21.56 -28.12
C LEU A 489 -2.07 21.45 -27.29
N TYR A 490 -2.41 22.49 -26.51
CA TYR A 490 -3.62 22.49 -25.68
C TYR A 490 -4.90 22.71 -26.50
N LEU A 491 -4.80 23.46 -27.60
CA LEU A 491 -5.92 23.70 -28.52
C LEU A 491 -6.19 22.47 -29.39
N GLU A 492 -5.16 21.80 -29.90
CA GLU A 492 -5.31 20.56 -30.70
C GLU A 492 -5.93 19.42 -29.88
N VAL A 493 -5.62 19.33 -28.58
CA VAL A 493 -6.22 18.33 -27.68
C VAL A 493 -7.68 18.65 -27.35
N GLN A 494 -8.08 19.92 -27.29
CA GLN A 494 -9.48 20.30 -27.09
C GLN A 494 -10.34 20.04 -28.34
N GLU A 495 -9.81 20.30 -29.53
CA GLU A 495 -10.49 20.02 -30.80
C GLU A 495 -10.70 18.51 -30.99
N ALA A 496 -9.70 17.69 -30.70
CA ALA A 496 -9.81 16.23 -30.76
C ALA A 496 -10.86 15.68 -29.77
N LYS A 497 -11.01 16.30 -28.60
CA LYS A 497 -12.01 15.88 -27.61
C LYS A 497 -13.44 16.20 -28.05
N MET A 498 -13.70 17.37 -28.63
CA MET A 498 -15.03 17.72 -29.16
C MET A 498 -15.43 16.85 -30.35
N HIS A 499 -14.48 16.51 -31.21
CA HIS A 499 -14.75 15.65 -32.38
C HIS A 499 -15.11 14.21 -31.98
N PHE A 500 -14.49 13.68 -30.90
CA PHE A 500 -14.79 12.36 -30.37
C PHE A 500 -16.16 12.31 -29.66
N GLU A 501 -16.54 13.36 -28.93
CA GLU A 501 -17.85 13.48 -28.28
C GLU A 501 -19.02 13.61 -29.30
N SER A 502 -18.77 14.25 -30.44
CA SER A 502 -19.72 14.34 -31.55
C SER A 502 -19.96 12.98 -32.22
N LEU A 503 -18.91 12.17 -32.40
CA LEU A 503 -19.00 10.86 -33.05
C LEU A 503 -19.76 9.83 -32.19
N ASN A 504 -19.61 9.87 -30.87
CA ASN A 504 -20.41 9.03 -29.96
C ASN A 504 -21.89 9.42 -29.99
N LYS A 505 -22.22 10.72 -30.04
CA LYS A 505 -23.61 11.17 -30.14
C LYS A 505 -24.31 10.75 -31.45
N SER A 506 -23.57 10.65 -32.56
CA SER A 506 -24.11 10.16 -33.82
C SER A 506 -24.28 8.63 -33.86
N ALA A 507 -23.43 7.88 -33.16
CA ALA A 507 -23.55 6.43 -33.06
C ALA A 507 -24.77 6.01 -32.21
N ASP A 508 -25.07 6.76 -31.15
CA ASP A 508 -26.24 6.51 -30.30
C ASP A 508 -27.58 6.83 -31.00
N MET A 509 -27.59 7.73 -31.98
CA MET A 509 -28.81 8.05 -32.76
C MET A 509 -29.04 7.11 -33.96
N ALA A 510 -28.03 6.37 -34.41
CA ALA A 510 -28.14 5.51 -35.59
C ALA A 510 -28.68 4.09 -35.29
N TYR A 511 -28.79 3.69 -34.01
CA TYR A 511 -29.24 2.33 -33.64
C TYR A 511 -30.76 2.20 -33.38
N SER A 512 -31.53 3.27 -33.58
CA SER A 512 -32.99 3.24 -33.51
C SER A 512 -33.60 3.34 -34.90
N ILE A 513 -33.60 2.25 -35.67
CA ILE A 513 -34.61 1.86 -36.68
C ILE A 513 -34.26 0.43 -37.15
N ALA A 514 -34.96 -0.56 -36.60
CA ALA A 514 -35.31 -1.82 -37.23
C ALA A 514 -36.46 -2.41 -36.40
N ASP A 515 -37.67 -1.95 -36.75
CA ASP A 515 -38.95 -2.31 -36.14
C ASP A 515 -39.39 -3.68 -36.66
N GLY A 516 -39.75 -4.57 -35.75
CA GLY A 516 -40.13 -5.95 -36.04
C GLY A 516 -40.58 -6.65 -34.76
N ASP A 517 -41.79 -6.29 -34.33
CA ASP A 517 -42.59 -6.82 -33.21
C ASP A 517 -42.48 -6.06 -31.87
N LYS A 518 -43.36 -5.04 -31.73
CA LYS A 518 -43.55 -4.22 -30.52
C LYS A 518 -44.37 -4.97 -29.47
N SER A 519 -43.92 -6.14 -29.04
CA SER A 519 -44.38 -6.70 -27.77
C SER A 519 -43.81 -5.83 -26.64
N VAL A 520 -44.63 -4.93 -26.11
CA VAL A 520 -44.48 -4.10 -24.89
C VAL A 520 -43.11 -4.28 -24.19
N GLN A 521 -42.06 -3.61 -24.70
CA GLN A 521 -40.82 -3.46 -23.96
C GLN A 521 -41.11 -2.45 -22.84
N GLY A 522 -41.39 -2.98 -21.66
CA GLY A 522 -41.74 -2.20 -20.49
C GLY A 522 -40.49 -1.68 -19.78
N VAL A 523 -40.66 -0.55 -19.10
CA VAL A 523 -39.79 -0.14 -18.01
C VAL A 523 -40.62 -0.34 -16.73
N ASP A 524 -40.06 -0.95 -15.69
CA ASP A 524 -40.76 -1.10 -14.42
C ASP A 524 -40.95 0.25 -13.71
N SER A 525 -41.63 0.26 -12.56
CA SER A 525 -41.85 1.48 -11.77
C SER A 525 -40.54 2.12 -11.24
N ASN A 526 -39.41 1.41 -11.30
CA ASN A 526 -38.11 1.87 -10.85
C ASN A 526 -37.19 2.34 -11.99
N GLY A 527 -37.66 2.33 -13.24
CA GLY A 527 -36.83 2.70 -14.38
C GLY A 527 -35.99 1.55 -14.95
N ILE A 528 -36.20 0.31 -14.50
CA ILE A 528 -35.46 -0.87 -14.97
C ILE A 528 -36.15 -1.47 -16.19
N LEU A 529 -35.37 -1.72 -17.24
CA LEU A 529 -35.84 -2.37 -18.47
C LEU A 529 -36.35 -3.78 -18.16
N THR A 530 -37.57 -4.11 -18.60
CA THR A 530 -38.16 -5.45 -18.55
C THR A 530 -38.25 -6.05 -19.95
N GLY A 531 -38.39 -7.38 -20.05
CA GLY A 531 -38.51 -8.07 -21.33
C GLY A 531 -37.21 -8.26 -22.12
N ARG A 532 -36.09 -7.62 -21.71
CA ARG A 532 -34.76 -7.84 -22.31
C ARG A 532 -33.62 -7.45 -21.36
N TRP A 533 -32.46 -8.09 -21.52
CA TRP A 533 -31.25 -7.70 -20.80
C TRP A 533 -30.80 -6.30 -21.19
N LYS A 534 -30.32 -5.51 -20.22
CA LYS A 534 -29.82 -4.14 -20.47
C LYS A 534 -28.55 -4.14 -21.30
N THR A 535 -27.70 -5.15 -21.12
CA THR A 535 -26.47 -5.37 -21.88
C THR A 535 -26.35 -6.84 -22.25
N GLY A 536 -25.61 -7.14 -23.32
CA GLY A 536 -25.22 -8.52 -23.63
C GLY A 536 -24.32 -9.14 -22.55
N LEU A 537 -24.07 -10.44 -22.64
CA LEU A 537 -23.24 -11.19 -21.68
C LEU A 537 -21.81 -10.63 -21.58
N PHE A 538 -21.26 -10.16 -22.69
CA PHE A 538 -19.93 -9.53 -22.79
C PHE A 538 -19.98 -7.99 -22.83
N GLY A 539 -21.15 -7.38 -22.57
CA GLY A 539 -21.32 -5.93 -22.57
C GLY A 539 -20.62 -5.22 -21.40
N PHE A 540 -20.01 -5.97 -20.47
CA PHE A 540 -19.20 -5.37 -19.39
C PHE A 540 -17.94 -4.64 -19.92
N THR A 541 -17.56 -4.86 -21.17
CA THR A 541 -16.45 -4.17 -21.84
C THR A 541 -16.68 -2.66 -21.98
N GLU A 542 -17.94 -2.21 -22.01
CA GLU A 542 -18.29 -0.78 -22.03
C GLU A 542 -18.15 -0.12 -20.64
N SER A 543 -18.12 -0.93 -19.58
CA SER A 543 -17.98 -0.48 -18.18
C SER A 543 -16.98 -1.36 -17.43
N ILE A 544 -15.78 -1.54 -18.00
CA ILE A 544 -14.68 -2.32 -17.40
C ILE A 544 -14.42 -1.84 -15.95
N VAL A 545 -14.48 -0.51 -15.75
CA VAL A 545 -14.38 0.14 -14.45
C VAL A 545 -15.75 0.73 -14.04
N PRO A 546 -16.35 0.30 -12.91
CA PRO A 546 -15.85 -0.69 -11.96
C PRO A 546 -16.28 -2.14 -12.25
N ASN A 547 -17.30 -2.35 -13.09
CA ASN A 547 -18.11 -3.56 -13.07
C ASN A 547 -17.37 -4.82 -13.54
N GLY A 548 -16.67 -4.75 -14.67
CA GLY A 548 -15.90 -5.89 -15.18
C GLY A 548 -14.82 -6.34 -14.19
N ILE A 549 -14.01 -5.39 -13.71
CA ILE A 549 -12.93 -5.69 -12.74
C ILE A 549 -13.49 -6.23 -11.43
N MET A 550 -14.54 -5.61 -10.87
CA MET A 550 -15.11 -6.06 -9.60
C MET A 550 -15.80 -7.42 -9.72
N SER A 551 -16.46 -7.70 -10.85
CA SER A 551 -17.11 -9.00 -11.07
C SER A 551 -16.10 -10.14 -11.23
N CYS A 552 -14.91 -9.86 -11.77
CA CYS A 552 -13.82 -10.84 -11.87
C CYS A 552 -13.05 -10.99 -10.55
N CYS A 553 -12.65 -9.89 -9.93
CA CYS A 553 -11.73 -9.89 -8.80
C CYS A 553 -12.43 -9.99 -7.44
N CYS A 554 -13.69 -9.53 -7.35
CA CYS A 554 -14.47 -9.46 -6.11
C CYS A 554 -15.93 -9.88 -6.33
N PRO A 555 -16.20 -11.07 -6.93
CA PRO A 555 -17.55 -11.49 -7.29
C PRO A 555 -18.51 -11.48 -6.08
N GLY A 556 -18.04 -11.88 -4.90
CA GLY A 556 -18.86 -11.87 -3.69
C GLY A 556 -19.36 -10.49 -3.28
N LEU A 557 -18.57 -9.44 -3.53
CA LEU A 557 -18.99 -8.07 -3.23
C LEU A 557 -20.03 -7.57 -4.24
N VAL A 558 -19.83 -7.85 -5.53
CA VAL A 558 -20.82 -7.48 -6.57
C VAL A 558 -22.14 -8.23 -6.35
N VAL A 559 -22.08 -9.53 -6.03
CA VAL A 559 -23.26 -10.33 -5.69
C VAL A 559 -23.94 -9.79 -4.44
N ALA A 560 -23.21 -9.42 -3.39
CA ALA A 560 -23.78 -8.80 -2.20
C ALA A 560 -24.51 -7.49 -2.54
N GLN A 561 -23.91 -6.63 -3.39
CA GLN A 561 -24.56 -5.39 -3.85
C GLN A 561 -25.85 -5.68 -4.61
N MET A 562 -25.85 -6.64 -5.52
CA MET A 562 -27.04 -7.02 -6.30
C MET A 562 -28.16 -7.58 -5.43
N VAL A 563 -27.84 -8.55 -4.58
CA VAL A 563 -28.80 -9.25 -3.73
C VAL A 563 -29.44 -8.28 -2.72
N THR A 564 -28.67 -7.32 -2.18
CA THR A 564 -29.22 -6.23 -1.35
C THR A 564 -30.05 -5.23 -2.15
N ARG A 565 -29.61 -4.88 -3.37
CA ARG A 565 -30.36 -3.98 -4.27
C ARG A 565 -31.74 -4.57 -4.62
N LEU A 566 -31.82 -5.89 -4.76
CA LEU A 566 -33.07 -6.65 -4.98
C LEU A 566 -33.82 -7.01 -3.69
N GLY A 567 -33.32 -6.60 -2.52
CA GLY A 567 -33.94 -6.91 -1.22
C GLY A 567 -33.99 -8.39 -0.86
N LEU A 568 -33.18 -9.24 -1.50
CA LEU A 568 -33.17 -10.69 -1.29
C LEU A 568 -32.41 -11.11 -0.03
N MET A 569 -31.31 -10.43 0.32
CA MET A 569 -30.49 -10.72 1.50
C MET A 569 -29.70 -9.48 1.93
N PRO A 570 -29.48 -9.27 3.24
CA PRO A 570 -28.64 -8.17 3.71
C PRO A 570 -27.18 -8.31 3.26
N PHE A 571 -26.58 -7.18 2.89
CA PHE A 571 -25.23 -7.10 2.31
C PHE A 571 -24.16 -7.87 3.09
N TYR A 572 -24.13 -7.68 4.41
CA TYR A 572 -23.12 -8.30 5.28
C TYR A 572 -23.26 -9.81 5.38
N HIS A 573 -24.47 -10.37 5.26
CA HIS A 573 -24.65 -11.82 5.33
C HIS A 573 -24.04 -12.49 4.10
N VAL A 574 -24.31 -11.94 2.91
CA VAL A 574 -23.70 -12.43 1.66
C VAL A 574 -22.17 -12.31 1.73
N LEU A 575 -21.66 -11.20 2.25
CA LEU A 575 -20.21 -11.00 2.39
C LEU A 575 -19.57 -12.01 3.36
N ILE A 576 -20.23 -12.34 4.48
CA ILE A 576 -19.76 -13.37 5.43
C ILE A 576 -19.73 -14.75 4.76
N ILE A 577 -20.75 -15.10 3.98
CA ILE A 577 -20.80 -16.38 3.25
C ILE A 577 -19.63 -16.48 2.27
N PHE A 578 -19.41 -15.44 1.45
CA PHE A 578 -18.27 -15.43 0.53
C PHE A 578 -16.93 -15.43 1.24
N CYS A 579 -16.79 -14.72 2.37
CA CYS A 579 -15.58 -14.77 3.20
C CYS A 579 -15.30 -16.21 3.69
N ALA A 580 -16.33 -16.91 4.18
CA ALA A 580 -16.20 -18.31 4.59
C ALA A 580 -15.79 -19.23 3.41
N LEU A 581 -16.38 -19.03 2.22
CA LEU A 581 -15.98 -19.76 1.01
C LEU A 581 -14.51 -19.51 0.63
N TYR A 582 -14.04 -18.26 0.73
CA TYR A 582 -12.63 -17.94 0.49
C TYR A 582 -11.70 -18.58 1.52
N VAL A 583 -12.10 -18.64 2.80
CA VAL A 583 -11.33 -19.32 3.85
C VAL A 583 -11.23 -20.82 3.58
N VAL A 584 -12.32 -21.48 3.15
CA VAL A 584 -12.30 -22.89 2.75
C VAL A 584 -11.37 -23.11 1.56
N ALA A 585 -11.47 -22.27 0.52
CA ALA A 585 -10.60 -22.34 -0.65
C ALA A 585 -9.11 -22.16 -0.28
N LEU A 586 -8.81 -21.17 0.56
CA LEU A 586 -7.46 -20.95 1.06
C LEU A 586 -6.95 -22.15 1.87
N THR A 587 -7.78 -22.71 2.73
CA THR A 587 -7.43 -23.88 3.56
C THR A 587 -7.15 -25.10 2.69
N ALA A 588 -7.94 -25.33 1.64
CA ALA A 588 -7.72 -26.42 0.68
C ALA A 588 -6.36 -26.30 -0.02
N VAL A 589 -6.03 -25.10 -0.51
CA VAL A 589 -4.74 -24.82 -1.17
C VAL A 589 -3.57 -25.01 -0.21
N MET A 590 -3.71 -24.55 1.03
CA MET A 590 -2.60 -24.55 2.00
C MET A 590 -2.34 -25.93 2.61
N THR A 591 -3.39 -26.69 2.93
CA THR A 591 -3.25 -27.94 3.69
C THR A 591 -2.91 -29.15 2.82
N ARG A 592 -3.23 -29.12 1.51
CA ARG A 592 -3.13 -30.27 0.59
C ARG A 592 -3.83 -31.54 1.09
N ILE A 593 -4.76 -31.43 2.04
CA ILE A 593 -5.54 -32.56 2.55
C ILE A 593 -6.74 -32.77 1.63
N ASP A 594 -6.98 -34.01 1.20
CA ASP A 594 -8.05 -34.37 0.27
C ASP A 594 -9.44 -33.95 0.76
N PHE A 595 -9.67 -34.00 2.07
CA PHE A 595 -10.92 -33.52 2.69
C PHE A 595 -11.21 -32.04 2.37
N PHE A 596 -10.23 -31.14 2.53
CA PHE A 596 -10.44 -29.72 2.23
C PHE A 596 -10.56 -29.46 0.73
N ASN A 597 -9.87 -30.25 -0.10
CA ASN A 597 -10.07 -30.22 -1.56
C ASN A 597 -11.50 -30.63 -1.94
N PHE A 598 -12.03 -31.71 -1.37
CA PHE A 598 -13.41 -32.14 -1.58
C PHE A 598 -14.41 -31.07 -1.12
N LEU A 599 -14.20 -30.51 0.08
CA LEU A 599 -15.05 -29.45 0.62
C LEU A 599 -15.03 -28.19 -0.25
N PHE A 600 -13.87 -27.81 -0.78
CA PHE A 600 -13.74 -26.72 -1.73
C PHE A 600 -14.55 -26.95 -3.01
N TRP A 601 -14.44 -28.13 -3.64
CA TRP A 601 -15.21 -28.46 -4.84
C TRP A 601 -16.72 -28.50 -4.57
N LEU A 602 -17.14 -29.03 -3.43
CA LEU A 602 -18.53 -29.02 -3.00
C LEU A 602 -19.05 -27.58 -2.85
N CYS A 603 -18.30 -26.72 -2.14
CA CYS A 603 -18.61 -25.31 -1.98
C CYS A 603 -18.66 -24.54 -3.31
N ALA A 604 -17.76 -24.86 -4.25
CA ALA A 604 -17.74 -24.28 -5.59
C ALA A 604 -18.99 -24.66 -6.38
N MET A 605 -19.40 -25.94 -6.35
CA MET A 605 -20.63 -26.42 -6.99
C MET A 605 -21.88 -25.76 -6.40
N ILE A 606 -21.97 -25.66 -5.07
CA ILE A 606 -23.05 -24.94 -4.39
C ILE A 606 -23.09 -23.47 -4.83
N SER A 607 -21.93 -22.82 -4.93
CA SER A 607 -21.84 -21.42 -5.38
C SER A 607 -22.35 -21.25 -6.81
N VAL A 608 -22.01 -22.15 -7.74
CA VAL A 608 -22.54 -22.15 -9.12
C VAL A 608 -24.07 -22.30 -9.13
N LEU A 609 -24.62 -23.20 -8.30
CA LEU A 609 -26.07 -23.37 -8.18
C LEU A 609 -26.76 -22.12 -7.60
N CYS A 610 -26.16 -21.49 -6.59
CA CYS A 610 -26.64 -20.22 -6.04
C CYS A 610 -26.65 -19.10 -7.10
N MET A 611 -25.57 -18.99 -7.89
CA MET A 611 -25.48 -18.01 -8.98
C MET A 611 -26.49 -18.28 -10.08
N THR A 612 -26.69 -19.55 -10.45
CA THR A 612 -27.72 -19.98 -11.40
C THR A 612 -29.11 -19.58 -10.92
N ARG A 613 -29.40 -19.84 -9.64
CA ARG A 613 -30.69 -19.49 -9.03
C ARG A 613 -30.89 -17.97 -8.97
N LEU A 614 -29.85 -17.21 -8.64
CA LEU A 614 -29.91 -15.74 -8.63
C LEU A 614 -30.22 -15.20 -10.01
N ARG A 615 -29.54 -15.70 -11.05
CA ARG A 615 -29.77 -15.30 -12.43
C ARG A 615 -31.18 -15.63 -12.89
N TRP A 616 -31.64 -16.85 -12.64
CA TRP A 616 -33.01 -17.25 -12.93
C TRP A 616 -34.01 -16.36 -12.20
N ARG A 617 -33.77 -16.03 -10.91
CA ARG A 617 -34.66 -15.14 -10.16
C ARG A 617 -34.74 -13.75 -10.79
N ILE A 618 -33.62 -13.14 -11.16
CA ILE A 618 -33.58 -11.85 -11.86
C ILE A 618 -34.36 -11.95 -13.17
N ARG A 619 -34.15 -13.01 -13.96
CA ARG A 619 -34.88 -13.25 -15.20
C ARG A 619 -36.39 -13.31 -14.98
N THR A 620 -36.85 -14.01 -13.94
CA THR A 620 -38.29 -14.06 -13.61
C THR A 620 -38.85 -12.73 -13.11
N LEU A 621 -38.06 -11.96 -12.34
CA LEU A 621 -38.52 -10.69 -11.78
C LEU A 621 -38.70 -9.60 -12.84
N PHE A 622 -37.88 -9.62 -13.89
CA PHE A 622 -37.91 -8.62 -14.97
C PHE A 622 -38.43 -9.19 -16.30
N SER A 623 -39.06 -10.38 -16.27
CA SER A 623 -39.60 -11.07 -17.44
C SER A 623 -38.61 -11.18 -18.62
N LEU A 624 -37.34 -11.48 -18.33
CA LEU A 624 -36.30 -11.56 -19.36
C LEU A 624 -36.38 -12.91 -20.11
N PRO A 625 -36.05 -12.95 -21.41
CA PRO A 625 -35.99 -14.20 -22.16
C PRO A 625 -34.81 -15.06 -21.70
N GLY A 626 -34.97 -16.39 -21.84
CA GLY A 626 -33.91 -17.37 -21.56
C GLY A 626 -34.44 -18.66 -20.94
N SER A 627 -33.55 -19.63 -20.78
CA SER A 627 -33.86 -20.95 -20.19
C SER A 627 -33.03 -21.25 -18.94
N HIS A 628 -33.45 -22.23 -18.14
CA HIS A 628 -32.67 -22.66 -16.96
C HIS A 628 -31.31 -23.25 -17.34
N ALA A 629 -31.24 -23.95 -18.48
CA ALA A 629 -29.99 -24.52 -18.98
C ALA A 629 -28.99 -23.42 -19.37
N GLU A 630 -29.48 -22.34 -19.98
CA GLU A 630 -28.68 -21.15 -20.28
C GLU A 630 -28.19 -20.45 -19.00
N ASP A 631 -29.07 -20.28 -18.01
CA ASP A 631 -28.69 -19.69 -16.71
C ASP A 631 -27.59 -20.50 -16.00
N PHE A 632 -27.67 -21.83 -16.07
CA PHE A 632 -26.67 -22.76 -15.54
C PHE A 632 -25.35 -22.68 -16.32
N ALA A 633 -25.42 -22.75 -17.66
CA ALA A 633 -24.25 -22.69 -18.53
C ALA A 633 -23.46 -21.39 -18.34
N PHE A 634 -24.13 -20.23 -18.28
CA PHE A 634 -23.44 -18.95 -18.06
C PHE A 634 -22.86 -18.81 -16.67
N SER A 635 -23.52 -19.36 -15.65
CA SER A 635 -22.99 -19.35 -14.28
C SER A 635 -21.76 -20.25 -14.13
N LEU A 636 -21.71 -21.37 -14.87
CA LEU A 636 -20.60 -22.32 -14.84
C LEU A 636 -19.40 -21.87 -15.69
N PHE A 637 -19.63 -21.43 -16.94
CA PHE A 637 -18.55 -21.17 -17.90
C PHE A 637 -18.11 -19.70 -17.99
N CYS A 638 -18.97 -18.73 -17.63
CA CYS A 638 -18.67 -17.29 -17.71
C CYS A 638 -19.21 -16.55 -16.47
N GLY A 639 -18.94 -17.08 -15.28
CA GLY A 639 -19.53 -16.59 -14.03
C GLY A 639 -19.35 -15.07 -13.81
N CYS A 640 -18.16 -14.54 -14.08
CA CYS A 640 -17.88 -13.10 -13.95
C CYS A 640 -18.67 -12.24 -14.96
N CYS A 641 -18.82 -12.71 -16.21
CA CYS A 641 -19.60 -12.05 -17.26
C CYS A 641 -21.09 -12.02 -16.89
N SER A 642 -21.59 -13.15 -16.39
CA SER A 642 -22.96 -13.30 -15.89
C SER A 642 -23.22 -12.35 -14.71
N ILE A 643 -22.31 -12.29 -13.73
CA ILE A 643 -22.38 -11.34 -12.62
C ILE A 643 -22.40 -9.89 -13.13
N ALA A 644 -21.50 -9.54 -14.03
CA ALA A 644 -21.41 -8.18 -14.57
C ALA A 644 -22.67 -7.77 -15.36
N GLN A 645 -23.23 -8.69 -16.15
CA GLN A 645 -24.49 -8.48 -16.87
C GLN A 645 -25.65 -8.23 -15.90
N MET A 646 -25.80 -9.09 -14.89
CA MET A 646 -26.86 -8.95 -13.90
C MET A 646 -26.70 -7.68 -13.05
N ALA A 647 -25.48 -7.34 -12.65
CA ALA A 647 -25.16 -6.12 -11.91
C ALA A 647 -25.52 -4.85 -12.70
N THR A 648 -25.28 -4.86 -14.02
CA THR A 648 -25.66 -3.77 -14.92
C THR A 648 -27.17 -3.66 -15.06
N HIS A 649 -27.85 -4.81 -15.18
CA HIS A 649 -29.29 -4.85 -15.32
C HIS A 649 -30.02 -4.29 -14.10
N VAL A 650 -29.57 -4.64 -12.87
CA VAL A 650 -30.19 -4.15 -11.62
C VAL A 650 -29.59 -2.83 -11.12
N GLU A 651 -28.66 -2.25 -11.88
CA GLU A 651 -27.96 -1.00 -11.57
C GLU A 651 -27.32 -0.97 -10.17
N SER A 652 -26.71 -2.09 -9.76
CA SER A 652 -26.13 -2.25 -8.41
C SER A 652 -24.88 -1.41 -8.17
N TYR A 653 -24.26 -0.88 -9.23
CA TYR A 653 -23.05 -0.05 -9.18
C TYR A 653 -23.25 1.30 -9.89
N GLN A 654 -22.29 2.21 -9.71
CA GLN A 654 -22.21 3.47 -10.45
C GLN A 654 -21.08 3.42 -11.49
N PRO A 655 -21.36 3.63 -12.78
CA PRO A 655 -20.33 3.67 -13.82
C PRO A 655 -19.23 4.69 -13.48
N GLY A 656 -17.97 4.34 -13.74
CA GLY A 656 -16.81 5.22 -13.50
C GLY A 656 -16.39 5.38 -12.02
N MET A 657 -17.09 4.78 -11.05
CA MET A 657 -16.74 4.86 -9.63
C MET A 657 -16.70 3.48 -8.95
N PHE A 658 -15.57 3.13 -8.33
CA PHE A 658 -15.47 1.97 -7.44
C PHE A 658 -16.22 2.24 -6.12
N ALA A 659 -17.49 1.85 -6.08
CA ALA A 659 -18.28 1.87 -4.85
C ALA A 659 -18.31 0.46 -4.22
N PHE A 660 -17.88 0.36 -2.96
CA PHE A 660 -17.93 -0.90 -2.20
C PHE A 660 -19.21 -1.07 -1.40
N ALA A 661 -19.91 0.04 -1.11
CA ALA A 661 -21.18 0.02 -0.41
C ALA A 661 -22.31 -0.42 -1.34
N PRO A 662 -23.35 -1.10 -0.83
CA PRO A 662 -24.56 -1.37 -1.61
C PRO A 662 -25.31 -0.08 -1.90
N ARG A 663 -25.96 -0.02 -3.06
CA ARG A 663 -27.01 0.98 -3.32
C ARG A 663 -28.26 0.66 -2.49
N SER A 664 -29.14 1.65 -2.32
CA SER A 664 -30.43 1.45 -1.65
C SER A 664 -31.20 0.30 -2.32
N THR A 665 -32.06 -0.40 -1.59
CA THR A 665 -32.93 -1.43 -2.18
C THR A 665 -33.93 -0.77 -3.15
N LEU A 666 -34.28 -1.45 -4.24
CA LEU A 666 -35.29 -0.98 -5.19
C LEU A 666 -36.67 -0.90 -4.50
N PRO A 667 -37.39 0.24 -4.58
CA PRO A 667 -38.78 0.31 -4.14
C PRO A 667 -39.63 -0.81 -4.75
N GLY A 668 -40.46 -1.46 -3.93
CA GLY A 668 -41.29 -2.60 -4.35
C GLY A 668 -40.58 -3.97 -4.33
N TYR A 669 -39.26 -4.01 -4.08
CA TYR A 669 -38.47 -5.25 -3.94
C TYR A 669 -37.96 -5.48 -2.51
N SER A 670 -38.41 -4.71 -1.53
CA SER A 670 -38.12 -4.98 -0.12
C SER A 670 -38.64 -6.38 0.26
N ALA A 671 -37.82 -7.17 0.94
CA ALA A 671 -38.26 -8.43 1.54
C ALA A 671 -39.55 -8.20 2.34
N CYS A 672 -40.61 -8.95 2.00
CA CYS A 672 -41.67 -9.24 2.96
C CYS A 672 -41.11 -10.00 4.15
#